data_AF-A0A1I1LKT1-F1
#
_entry.id   AF-A0A1I1LKT1-F1
#
_cell.length_a   1.000
_cell.length_b   1.000
_cell.length_c   1.000
_cell.angle_alpha   90.00
_cell.angle_beta   90.00
_cell.angle_gamma   90.00
#
_symmetry.space_group_name_H-M   'P 1'
#
loop_
_entity.id
_entity.type
_entity.pdbx_description
1 polymer ?
#
loop_
_entity_poly.entity_id
_entity_poly.type
_entity_poly.pdbx_seq_one_letter_code
_entity_poly.pdbx_strand_id
1 'polypeptide(L)'
;MIKELVNFTKNLDEEFKNIGSSPKEGLHILIREKTESQISSIDTENFEYEIFSKKSKESPSDFLLKCKSLHQNAWCIDTNKCFDLPTKAIHTCSPFCIAFKREHLIGGAKYKENEGKKAQIYDRFDTYFEKAFVLFETDEEKEPYVIFRHFFTHNLFSGVLRSIAQKNAEIREKLNLKIEELKEAQKNTSDKAAKESFKEKVTDLEQQLIKVKELDDSDYILFYLDQPLEKYKQVHKKYLDDKLFNTDKYNTSPDEKNLIYGTSNFMNGFNGNMPFLMHQTASFDITGRISNIEAKLLNDFKNLLPNKTLPNPLPIFIYKEELQKEVIGIFRESGYKLGYKEIIEKLIENYSDDIRNYYLLFWQNTKDGIVFKDFDFVSKFEYKISGIALINYFEIKEKGGKESKHYPAIKNIFDLENLVFKQLIQNKYKRLDYFGDLNKEDYAKLDFTFTSYSKYRKTVYDFVYKSQRQAVQLDAFHEMVFNGIRDDIKQANEYGVKEKLNIWYSFHHMFNPNTKNNTMASNLKNYQDFVAQLAVGSADIDSATDEHFAFAAGQLIEYVIKKSKTEDRSYLLLEPYLQQARCTELKKTIANDIARYKHAINDNETRFKSVAAFVQTWETERNMKDLLPILLSGIFAKNQFFTIK
;
A
#
# COMPACT_ATOMS: atom_id res chain seq x y z
N MET A 1 0.77 11.02 20.84
CA MET A 1 0.50 11.18 19.39
C MET A 1 0.67 12.62 18.93
N ILE A 2 -0.32 13.52 19.14
CA ILE A 2 -0.31 14.88 18.57
C ILE A 2 1.00 15.62 18.87
N LYS A 3 1.44 15.61 20.14
CA LYS A 3 2.70 16.22 20.57
C LYS A 3 3.90 15.74 19.72
N GLU A 4 4.01 14.44 19.47
CA GLU A 4 5.15 13.88 18.72
C GLU A 4 5.05 14.18 17.22
N LEU A 5 3.84 14.24 16.65
CA LEU A 5 3.64 14.70 15.27
C LEU A 5 4.03 16.18 15.11
N VAL A 6 3.63 17.02 16.06
CA VAL A 6 4.00 18.44 16.12
C VAL A 6 5.52 18.60 16.22
N ASN A 7 6.16 17.90 17.15
CA ASN A 7 7.61 17.92 17.30
C ASN A 7 8.31 17.44 16.03
N PHE A 8 7.81 16.36 15.42
CA PHE A 8 8.32 15.84 14.16
C PHE A 8 8.27 16.88 13.06
N THR A 9 7.12 17.50 12.84
CA THR A 9 6.97 18.48 11.75
C THR A 9 7.70 19.78 12.00
N LYS A 10 7.83 20.20 13.27
CA LYS A 10 8.61 21.38 13.64
C LYS A 10 10.09 21.26 13.27
N ASN A 11 10.62 20.04 13.27
CA ASN A 11 12.02 19.75 12.95
C ASN A 11 12.28 19.62 11.43
N LEU A 12 11.25 19.76 10.59
CA LEU A 12 11.39 19.74 9.13
C LEU A 12 11.51 21.17 8.59
N ASP A 13 12.49 21.40 7.72
CA ASP A 13 12.62 22.67 7.01
C ASP A 13 11.55 22.84 5.90
N GLU A 14 11.33 24.09 5.50
CA GLU A 14 10.32 24.43 4.47
C GLU A 14 10.66 23.84 3.09
N GLU A 15 11.93 23.66 2.78
CA GLU A 15 12.35 23.00 1.55
C GLU A 15 11.84 21.56 1.54
N PHE A 16 12.16 20.78 2.59
CA PHE A 16 11.70 19.41 2.80
C PHE A 16 10.18 19.31 2.70
N LYS A 17 9.46 20.28 3.28
CA LYS A 17 8.00 20.25 3.27
C LYS A 17 7.39 20.31 1.86
N ASN A 18 8.14 20.88 0.91
CA ASN A 18 7.71 21.04 -0.47
C ASN A 18 8.27 19.98 -1.42
N ILE A 19 9.16 19.09 -0.97
CA ILE A 19 9.72 18.01 -1.78
C ILE A 19 8.62 17.02 -2.17
N GLY A 20 8.69 16.50 -3.40
CA GLY A 20 7.72 15.53 -3.94
C GLY A 20 6.35 16.11 -4.28
N SER A 21 6.09 17.38 -3.94
CA SER A 21 4.87 18.07 -4.36
C SER A 21 4.91 18.41 -5.86
N SER A 22 3.81 18.13 -6.56
CA SER A 22 3.63 18.47 -7.97
C SER A 22 2.62 19.63 -8.13
N PRO A 23 2.64 20.36 -9.25
CA PRO A 23 1.51 21.19 -9.64
C PRO A 23 0.20 20.38 -9.70
N LYS A 24 -0.94 21.06 -9.64
CA LYS A 24 -2.26 20.43 -9.85
C LYS A 24 -2.42 20.07 -11.33
N GLU A 25 -3.05 18.95 -11.65
CA GLU A 25 -3.32 18.61 -13.04
C GLU A 25 -4.34 19.56 -13.66
N GLY A 26 -4.00 20.11 -14.83
CA GLY A 26 -4.83 21.06 -15.55
C GLY A 26 -4.07 22.26 -16.10
N LEU A 27 -4.83 23.30 -16.47
CA LEU A 27 -4.34 24.53 -17.07
C LEU A 27 -4.02 25.58 -16.00
N HIS A 28 -2.78 26.06 -15.99
CA HIS A 28 -2.30 27.14 -15.14
C HIS A 28 -2.16 28.43 -15.95
N ILE A 29 -2.70 29.54 -15.44
CA ILE A 29 -2.74 30.83 -16.13
C ILE A 29 -2.33 31.95 -15.17
N LEU A 30 -1.23 32.63 -15.47
CA LEU A 30 -0.76 33.79 -14.72
C LEU A 30 -1.15 35.06 -15.46
N ILE A 31 -1.96 35.89 -14.82
CA ILE A 31 -2.47 37.15 -15.37
C ILE A 31 -1.90 38.35 -14.61
N ARG A 32 -1.75 39.45 -15.33
CA ARG A 32 -1.15 40.69 -14.82
C ARG A 32 -2.16 41.82 -14.85
N GLU A 33 -1.89 42.82 -14.04
CA GLU A 33 -2.60 44.09 -14.09
C GLU A 33 -1.97 44.96 -15.18
N LYS A 34 -2.82 45.68 -15.91
CA LYS A 34 -2.43 46.63 -16.94
C LYS A 34 -3.12 47.96 -16.63
N THR A 35 -2.35 49.04 -16.70
CA THR A 35 -2.88 50.40 -16.56
C THR A 35 -2.76 51.11 -17.90
N GLU A 36 -3.89 51.45 -18.51
CA GLU A 36 -3.95 52.26 -19.71
C GLU A 36 -4.80 53.50 -19.45
N SER A 37 -4.27 54.68 -19.79
CA SER A 37 -5.03 55.94 -19.71
C SER A 37 -5.70 56.19 -18.35
N GLN A 38 -5.00 55.86 -17.25
CA GLN A 38 -5.46 55.95 -15.85
C GLN A 38 -6.57 54.95 -15.43
N ILE A 39 -6.92 53.99 -16.28
CA ILE A 39 -7.84 52.89 -15.94
C ILE A 39 -7.03 51.60 -15.76
N SER A 40 -7.09 51.02 -14.57
CA SER A 40 -6.48 49.71 -14.29
C SER A 40 -7.45 48.59 -14.64
N SER A 41 -6.94 47.55 -15.31
CA SER A 41 -7.69 46.35 -15.72
C SER A 41 -6.77 45.14 -15.73
N ILE A 42 -7.31 43.94 -15.94
CA ILE A 42 -6.52 42.73 -16.12
C ILE A 42 -6.08 42.63 -17.58
N ASP A 43 -4.80 42.35 -17.81
CA ASP A 43 -4.27 42.09 -19.14
C ASP A 43 -4.80 40.75 -19.69
N THR A 44 -5.72 40.83 -20.64
CA THR A 44 -6.30 39.67 -21.31
C THR A 44 -5.55 39.27 -22.58
N GLU A 45 -4.50 40.00 -22.95
CA GLU A 45 -3.71 39.79 -24.17
C GLU A 45 -2.34 39.20 -23.86
N ASN A 46 -1.66 39.70 -22.82
CA ASN A 46 -0.34 39.27 -22.38
C ASN A 46 -0.42 38.53 -21.04
N PHE A 47 -0.64 37.21 -21.13
CA PHE A 47 -0.65 36.30 -20.00
C PHE A 47 0.23 35.07 -20.28
N GLU A 48 0.72 34.44 -19.22
CA GLU A 48 1.50 33.20 -19.31
C GLU A 48 0.61 32.01 -18.96
N TYR A 49 0.75 30.90 -19.67
CA TYR A 49 -0.01 29.69 -19.37
C TYR A 49 0.74 28.41 -19.74
N GLU A 50 0.43 27.34 -19.03
CA GLU A 50 0.94 26.00 -19.30
C GLU A 50 -0.03 24.93 -18.77
N ILE A 51 -0.11 23.78 -19.44
CA ILE A 51 -0.88 22.63 -18.97
C ILE A 51 0.06 21.66 -18.25
N PHE A 52 -0.24 21.34 -17.00
CA PHE A 52 0.43 20.27 -16.28
C PHE A 52 -0.38 18.97 -16.33
N SER A 53 0.31 17.86 -16.60
CA SER A 53 -0.25 16.51 -16.63
C SER A 53 0.75 15.52 -16.04
N LYS A 54 0.31 14.63 -15.15
CA LYS A 54 1.19 13.59 -14.59
C LYS A 54 1.61 12.54 -15.63
N LYS A 55 0.99 12.55 -16.81
CA LYS A 55 1.40 11.70 -17.95
C LYS A 55 2.66 12.22 -18.64
N SER A 56 3.05 13.47 -18.40
CA SER A 56 4.30 14.04 -18.91
C SER A 56 5.50 13.36 -18.23
N LYS A 57 6.52 13.03 -19.02
CA LYS A 57 7.80 12.50 -18.54
C LYS A 57 8.79 13.60 -18.14
N GLU A 58 8.55 14.83 -18.62
CA GLU A 58 9.40 15.97 -18.32
C GLU A 58 9.13 16.53 -16.92
N SER A 59 10.18 17.07 -16.29
CA SER A 59 10.05 17.84 -15.07
C SER A 59 9.21 19.10 -15.31
N PRO A 60 8.42 19.57 -14.33
CA PRO A 60 7.69 20.82 -14.45
C PRO A 60 8.62 22.00 -14.77
N SER A 61 8.15 22.92 -15.63
CA SER A 61 8.85 24.17 -15.94
C SER A 61 8.96 25.10 -14.72
N ASP A 62 9.84 26.10 -14.79
CA ASP A 62 9.94 27.14 -13.76
C ASP A 62 8.61 27.90 -13.57
N PHE A 63 7.85 28.09 -14.66
CA PHE A 63 6.51 28.67 -14.61
C PHE A 63 5.54 27.81 -13.79
N LEU A 64 5.51 26.51 -14.04
CA LEU A 64 4.67 25.57 -13.29
C LEU A 64 5.12 25.44 -11.83
N LEU A 65 6.42 25.51 -11.55
CA LEU A 65 6.96 25.54 -10.19
C LEU A 65 6.58 26.82 -9.44
N LYS A 66 6.59 27.98 -10.11
CA LYS A 66 6.04 29.23 -9.56
C LYS A 66 4.55 29.08 -9.25
N CYS A 67 3.75 28.62 -10.21
CA CYS A 67 2.31 28.37 -10.02
C CYS A 67 2.02 27.35 -8.92
N LYS A 68 2.92 26.37 -8.73
CA LYS A 68 2.86 25.39 -7.64
C LYS A 68 2.88 26.09 -6.28
N SER A 69 3.92 26.89 -6.05
CA SER A 69 4.09 27.64 -4.81
C SER A 69 2.92 28.59 -4.53
N LEU A 70 2.36 29.23 -5.57
CA LEU A 70 1.22 30.13 -5.43
C LEU A 70 -0.05 29.39 -4.98
N HIS A 71 -0.46 28.31 -5.67
CA HIS A 71 -1.71 27.63 -5.28
C HIS A 71 -1.61 26.87 -3.96
N GLN A 72 -0.42 26.39 -3.58
CA GLN A 72 -0.21 25.79 -2.25
C GLN A 72 -0.56 26.78 -1.13
N ASN A 73 -0.30 28.07 -1.35
CA ASN A 73 -0.65 29.18 -0.47
C ASN A 73 -1.96 29.87 -0.88
N ALA A 74 -2.88 29.10 -1.47
CA ALA A 74 -4.23 29.58 -1.81
C ALA A 74 -5.29 28.49 -1.67
N TRP A 75 -4.92 27.21 -1.49
CA TRP A 75 -5.86 26.09 -1.52
C TRP A 75 -6.67 25.98 -0.22
N CYS A 76 -7.92 25.53 -0.32
CA CYS A 76 -8.73 25.21 0.86
C CYS A 76 -8.20 23.96 1.58
N ILE A 77 -8.30 23.89 2.91
CA ILE A 77 -7.87 22.69 3.66
C ILE A 77 -8.83 21.50 3.50
N ASP A 78 -10.11 21.81 3.22
CA ASP A 78 -11.19 20.89 2.87
C ASP A 78 -12.21 21.70 2.07
N THR A 79 -12.85 21.06 1.10
CA THR A 79 -14.04 21.55 0.39
C THR A 79 -15.16 22.03 1.32
N ASN A 80 -15.30 21.49 2.54
CA ASN A 80 -16.25 22.00 3.53
C ASN A 80 -15.85 23.34 4.16
N LYS A 81 -14.60 23.78 3.92
CA LYS A 81 -14.02 25.03 4.40
C LYS A 81 -13.53 25.90 3.25
N CYS A 82 -14.08 25.72 2.05
CA CYS A 82 -13.86 26.62 0.92
C CYS A 82 -14.73 27.88 1.05
N PHE A 83 -14.44 28.92 0.27
CA PHE A 83 -15.28 30.13 0.24
C PHE A 83 -16.55 29.95 -0.60
N ASP A 84 -16.57 29.02 -1.56
CA ASP A 84 -17.75 28.70 -2.38
C ASP A 84 -18.67 27.64 -1.72
N LEU A 85 -19.21 27.95 -0.55
CA LEU A 85 -20.24 27.12 0.09
C LEU A 85 -21.65 27.59 -0.28
N PRO A 86 -22.62 26.67 -0.46
CA PRO A 86 -22.55 25.23 -0.19
C PRO A 86 -22.08 24.36 -1.37
N THR A 87 -21.89 24.95 -2.55
CA THR A 87 -21.82 24.18 -3.80
C THR A 87 -20.43 23.65 -4.16
N LYS A 88 -19.36 24.26 -3.62
CA LYS A 88 -17.97 23.77 -3.62
C LYS A 88 -17.38 23.56 -5.02
N ALA A 89 -17.57 24.51 -5.94
CA ALA A 89 -16.95 24.48 -7.27
C ALA A 89 -15.60 25.22 -7.31
N ILE A 90 -15.43 26.28 -6.52
CA ILE A 90 -14.17 27.01 -6.39
C ILE A 90 -13.40 26.47 -5.17
N HIS A 91 -12.20 25.93 -5.40
CA HIS A 91 -11.43 25.22 -4.37
C HIS A 91 -10.29 26.03 -3.75
N THR A 92 -10.06 27.25 -4.22
CA THR A 92 -9.14 28.20 -3.59
C THR A 92 -9.83 28.98 -2.46
N CYS A 93 -9.04 29.62 -1.62
CA CYS A 93 -9.41 30.50 -0.51
C CYS A 93 -8.43 31.68 -0.49
N SER A 94 -8.33 32.37 -1.62
CA SER A 94 -7.39 33.47 -1.85
C SER A 94 -8.01 34.56 -2.73
N PRO A 95 -7.75 35.84 -2.44
CA PRO A 95 -8.13 36.95 -3.31
C PRO A 95 -7.27 37.01 -4.58
N PHE A 96 -6.17 36.26 -4.66
CA PHE A 96 -5.22 36.30 -5.77
C PHE A 96 -5.30 35.08 -6.68
N CYS A 97 -6.05 34.04 -6.30
CA CYS A 97 -6.11 32.80 -7.05
C CYS A 97 -7.52 32.19 -7.06
N ILE A 98 -7.94 31.80 -8.26
CA ILE A 98 -9.21 31.13 -8.53
C ILE A 98 -8.90 29.80 -9.19
N ALA A 99 -9.36 28.69 -8.58
CA ALA A 99 -9.27 27.37 -9.18
C ALA A 99 -10.61 26.64 -9.15
N PHE A 100 -10.99 26.11 -10.30
CA PHE A 100 -12.19 25.28 -10.49
C PHE A 100 -11.93 24.26 -11.60
N LYS A 101 -12.78 23.25 -11.73
CA LYS A 101 -12.65 22.24 -12.77
C LYS A 101 -13.41 22.60 -14.05
N ARG A 102 -12.93 22.11 -15.20
CA ARG A 102 -13.56 22.30 -16.51
C ARG A 102 -15.03 21.86 -16.56
N GLU A 103 -15.41 20.85 -15.77
CA GLU A 103 -16.79 20.34 -15.67
C GLU A 103 -17.83 21.42 -15.28
N HIS A 104 -17.40 22.51 -14.62
CA HIS A 104 -18.27 23.59 -14.19
C HIS A 104 -18.51 24.69 -15.23
N LEU A 105 -17.74 24.71 -16.32
CA LEU A 105 -17.93 25.64 -17.43
C LEU A 105 -18.92 25.09 -18.46
N ILE A 106 -19.42 25.96 -19.34
CA ILE A 106 -20.33 25.60 -20.44
C ILE A 106 -19.85 24.34 -21.17
N GLY A 107 -20.76 23.39 -21.38
CA GLY A 107 -20.51 22.09 -22.03
C GLY A 107 -20.02 20.97 -21.10
N GLY A 108 -19.55 21.29 -19.89
CA GLY A 108 -19.09 20.31 -18.91
C GLY A 108 -20.24 19.58 -18.19
N ALA A 109 -19.95 18.41 -17.61
CA ALA A 109 -20.97 17.59 -16.95
C ALA A 109 -21.70 18.30 -15.81
N LYS A 110 -20.99 18.98 -14.91
CA LYS A 110 -21.59 19.70 -13.77
C LYS A 110 -22.35 20.95 -14.18
N TYR A 111 -21.91 21.64 -15.23
CA TYR A 111 -22.65 22.75 -15.79
C TYR A 111 -24.04 22.30 -16.27
N LYS A 112 -24.09 21.24 -17.08
CA LYS A 112 -25.34 20.65 -17.60
C LYS A 112 -26.24 20.13 -16.48
N GLU A 113 -25.66 19.50 -15.46
CA GLU A 113 -26.41 19.01 -14.30
C GLU A 113 -27.09 20.14 -13.51
N ASN A 114 -26.42 21.29 -13.38
CA ASN A 114 -26.89 22.43 -12.60
C ASN A 114 -27.84 23.36 -13.38
N GLU A 115 -27.92 23.23 -14.69
CA GLU A 115 -28.72 24.09 -15.56
C GLU A 115 -30.20 24.09 -15.11
N GLY A 116 -30.72 25.27 -14.78
CA GLY A 116 -32.08 25.45 -14.26
C GLY A 116 -32.33 24.96 -12.82
N LYS A 117 -31.31 24.45 -12.11
CA LYS A 117 -31.44 23.87 -10.75
C LYS A 117 -30.61 24.57 -9.68
N LYS A 118 -29.39 24.99 -10.03
CA LYS A 118 -28.43 25.63 -9.10
C LYS A 118 -27.71 26.76 -9.83
N ALA A 119 -27.26 27.77 -9.08
CA ALA A 119 -26.43 28.84 -9.63
C ALA A 119 -25.20 28.27 -10.36
N GLN A 120 -24.85 28.80 -11.52
CA GLN A 120 -23.66 28.33 -12.26
C GLN A 120 -22.40 28.95 -11.66
N ILE A 121 -21.22 28.47 -12.07
CA ILE A 121 -19.96 29.03 -11.53
C ILE A 121 -19.82 30.53 -11.79
N TYR A 122 -20.34 31.00 -12.93
CA TYR A 122 -20.33 32.40 -13.34
C TYR A 122 -21.03 33.33 -12.33
N ASP A 123 -22.06 32.83 -11.65
CA ASP A 123 -22.87 33.61 -10.68
C ASP A 123 -22.26 33.62 -9.27
N ARG A 124 -21.17 32.87 -9.03
CA ARG A 124 -20.64 32.60 -7.69
C ARG A 124 -19.39 33.39 -7.34
N PHE A 125 -18.72 33.94 -8.35
CA PHE A 125 -17.46 34.65 -8.15
C PHE A 125 -17.63 35.84 -7.19
N ASP A 126 -18.78 36.50 -7.23
CA ASP A 126 -19.02 37.66 -6.39
C ASP A 126 -19.00 37.30 -4.89
N THR A 127 -19.81 36.33 -4.47
CA THR A 127 -19.84 35.80 -3.10
C THR A 127 -18.50 35.18 -2.68
N TYR A 128 -17.76 34.59 -3.63
CA TYR A 128 -16.40 34.11 -3.36
C TYR A 128 -15.48 35.27 -2.96
N PHE A 129 -15.46 36.34 -3.75
CA PHE A 129 -14.57 37.48 -3.52
C PHE A 129 -14.97 38.28 -2.28
N GLU A 130 -16.26 38.38 -1.95
CA GLU A 130 -16.71 38.94 -0.67
C GLU A 130 -16.03 38.25 0.51
N LYS A 131 -16.00 36.92 0.53
CA LYS A 131 -15.34 36.15 1.59
C LYS A 131 -13.82 36.23 1.51
N ALA A 132 -13.25 36.19 0.30
CA ALA A 132 -11.80 36.27 0.12
C ALA A 132 -11.24 37.63 0.56
N PHE A 133 -11.98 38.72 0.35
CA PHE A 133 -11.54 40.07 0.70
C PHE A 133 -11.63 40.36 2.20
N VAL A 134 -12.39 39.58 2.97
CA VAL A 134 -12.38 39.63 4.45
C VAL A 134 -10.99 39.28 5.02
N LEU A 135 -10.12 38.63 4.24
CA LEU A 135 -8.75 38.32 4.67
C LEU A 135 -7.81 39.55 4.67
N PHE A 136 -8.18 40.65 4.02
CA PHE A 136 -7.42 41.91 4.10
C PHE A 136 -7.71 42.66 5.40
N GLU A 137 -6.76 43.45 5.89
CA GLU A 137 -6.92 44.18 7.16
C GLU A 137 -7.71 45.47 6.99
N THR A 138 -7.50 46.15 5.86
CA THR A 138 -8.10 47.44 5.57
C THR A 138 -8.77 47.44 4.21
N ASP A 139 -9.64 48.42 3.97
CA ASP A 139 -10.31 48.55 2.67
C ASP A 139 -9.34 49.05 1.59
N GLU A 140 -8.32 49.83 1.95
CA GLU A 140 -7.28 50.29 1.02
C GLU A 140 -6.46 49.14 0.43
N GLU A 141 -6.27 48.05 1.20
CA GLU A 141 -5.59 46.84 0.70
C GLU A 141 -6.44 46.11 -0.35
N LYS A 142 -7.77 46.23 -0.30
CA LYS A 142 -8.70 45.53 -1.20
C LYS A 142 -8.78 46.19 -2.57
N GLU A 143 -8.73 47.51 -2.61
CA GLU A 143 -9.02 48.31 -3.80
C GLU A 143 -8.23 47.89 -5.05
N PRO A 144 -6.90 47.67 -4.98
CA PRO A 144 -6.14 47.23 -6.15
C PRO A 144 -6.62 45.90 -6.75
N TYR A 145 -7.30 45.07 -5.97
CA TYR A 145 -7.71 43.71 -6.36
C TYR A 145 -9.16 43.63 -6.83
N VAL A 146 -9.93 44.71 -6.73
CA VAL A 146 -11.31 44.79 -7.26
C VAL A 146 -11.33 44.52 -8.76
N ILE A 147 -10.30 44.91 -9.50
CA ILE A 147 -10.17 44.60 -10.95
C ILE A 147 -10.08 43.10 -11.22
N PHE A 148 -9.47 42.32 -10.33
CA PHE A 148 -9.40 40.86 -10.45
C PHE A 148 -10.76 40.22 -10.14
N ARG A 149 -11.50 40.74 -9.15
CA ARG A 149 -12.92 40.38 -8.95
C ARG A 149 -13.73 40.65 -10.20
N HIS A 150 -13.61 41.86 -10.77
CA HIS A 150 -14.33 42.26 -11.98
C HIS A 150 -14.00 41.38 -13.19
N PHE A 151 -12.76 40.94 -13.34
CA PHE A 151 -12.36 40.01 -14.39
C PHE A 151 -13.18 38.70 -14.39
N PHE A 152 -13.53 38.19 -13.20
CA PHE A 152 -14.39 37.01 -13.07
C PHE A 152 -15.87 37.34 -13.14
N THR A 153 -16.34 38.36 -12.42
CA THR A 153 -17.77 38.69 -12.34
C THR A 153 -18.34 39.20 -13.67
N HIS A 154 -17.51 39.81 -14.51
CA HIS A 154 -17.88 40.19 -15.89
C HIS A 154 -17.51 39.13 -16.93
N ASN A 155 -17.12 37.92 -16.52
CA ASN A 155 -16.81 36.78 -17.38
C ASN A 155 -15.70 37.05 -18.44
N LEU A 156 -14.77 37.96 -18.14
CA LEU A 156 -13.66 38.28 -19.05
C LEU A 156 -12.68 37.10 -19.19
N PHE A 157 -12.56 36.25 -18.16
CA PHE A 157 -11.74 35.04 -18.19
C PHE A 157 -12.12 34.06 -19.31
N SER A 158 -13.38 34.02 -19.75
CA SER A 158 -13.81 33.19 -20.88
C SER A 158 -13.15 33.62 -22.21
N GLY A 159 -12.78 34.91 -22.36
CA GLY A 159 -11.98 35.38 -23.49
C GLY A 159 -10.57 34.78 -23.49
N VAL A 160 -9.91 34.81 -22.34
CA VAL A 160 -8.57 34.22 -22.14
C VAL A 160 -8.58 32.72 -22.44
N LEU A 161 -9.57 31.97 -21.93
CA LEU A 161 -9.69 30.54 -22.19
C LEU A 161 -9.91 30.22 -23.67
N ARG A 162 -10.71 31.02 -24.38
CA ARG A 162 -10.91 30.85 -25.84
C ARG A 162 -9.62 31.10 -26.61
N SER A 163 -8.87 32.15 -26.26
CA SER A 163 -7.57 32.45 -26.87
C SER A 163 -6.57 31.30 -26.68
N ILE A 164 -6.47 30.76 -25.46
CA ILE A 164 -5.64 29.59 -25.16
C ILE A 164 -6.07 28.37 -25.98
N ALA A 165 -7.38 28.07 -25.99
CA ALA A 165 -7.92 26.91 -26.69
C ALA A 165 -7.62 26.97 -28.20
N GLN A 166 -7.76 28.14 -28.82
CA GLN A 166 -7.44 28.36 -30.23
C GLN A 166 -5.94 28.19 -30.51
N LYS A 167 -5.07 28.88 -29.75
CA LYS A 167 -3.61 28.74 -29.88
C LYS A 167 -3.16 27.29 -29.74
N ASN A 168 -3.67 26.58 -28.74
CA ASN A 168 -3.33 25.18 -28.52
C ASN A 168 -3.88 24.27 -29.63
N ALA A 169 -5.04 24.57 -30.22
CA ALA A 169 -5.57 23.80 -31.35
C ALA A 169 -4.66 23.90 -32.58
N GLU A 170 -4.20 25.11 -32.92
CA GLU A 170 -3.27 25.33 -34.04
C GLU A 170 -1.93 24.60 -33.83
N ILE A 171 -1.42 24.58 -32.60
CA ILE A 171 -0.20 23.83 -32.26
C ILE A 171 -0.44 22.31 -32.34
N ARG A 172 -1.55 21.83 -31.77
CA ARG A 172 -1.94 20.41 -31.84
C ARG A 172 -2.01 19.91 -33.28
N GLU A 173 -2.64 20.67 -34.16
CA GLU A 173 -2.77 20.31 -35.58
C GLU A 173 -1.39 20.16 -36.24
N LYS A 174 -0.49 21.14 -36.03
CA LYS A 174 0.89 21.08 -36.55
C LYS A 174 1.68 19.90 -36.00
N LEU A 175 1.53 19.59 -34.71
CA LEU A 175 2.21 18.44 -34.09
C LEU A 175 1.69 17.12 -34.63
N ASN A 176 0.37 16.98 -34.79
CA ASN A 176 -0.25 15.76 -35.34
C ASN A 176 0.20 15.51 -36.78
N LEU A 177 0.26 16.54 -37.62
CA LEU A 177 0.78 16.40 -38.98
C LEU A 177 2.22 15.87 -38.99
N LYS A 178 3.11 16.45 -38.16
CA LYS A 178 4.50 15.98 -38.03
C LYS A 178 4.60 14.55 -37.51
N ILE A 179 3.74 14.15 -36.56
CA ILE A 179 3.71 12.78 -36.04
C ILE A 179 3.34 11.80 -37.14
N GLU A 180 2.33 12.11 -37.95
CA GLU A 180 1.90 11.24 -39.05
C GLU A 180 2.97 11.16 -40.15
N GLU A 181 3.61 12.28 -40.53
CA GLU A 181 4.76 12.28 -41.45
C GLU A 181 5.90 11.38 -40.96
N LEU A 182 6.24 11.45 -39.67
CA LEU A 182 7.30 10.63 -39.08
C LEU A 182 6.93 9.15 -39.00
N LYS A 183 5.66 8.82 -38.71
CA LYS A 183 5.16 7.43 -38.71
C LYS A 183 5.18 6.83 -40.12
N GLU A 184 4.83 7.62 -41.13
CA GLU A 184 4.91 7.19 -42.53
C GLU A 184 6.37 6.98 -42.96
N ALA A 185 7.26 7.92 -42.65
CA ALA A 185 8.70 7.78 -42.90
C ALA A 185 9.29 6.54 -42.19
N GLN A 186 8.84 6.26 -40.96
CA GLN A 186 9.23 5.06 -40.21
C GLN A 186 8.79 3.75 -40.88
N LYS A 187 7.58 3.73 -41.47
CA LYS A 187 7.06 2.57 -42.18
C LYS A 187 7.79 2.31 -43.49
N ASN A 188 8.21 3.38 -44.18
CA ASN A 188 8.84 3.32 -45.50
C ASN A 188 10.35 3.08 -45.47
N THR A 189 11.03 3.27 -44.32
CA THR A 189 12.44 2.90 -44.18
C THR A 189 12.60 1.41 -43.85
N SER A 190 13.67 0.78 -44.34
CA SER A 190 14.09 -0.58 -43.95
C SER A 190 15.26 -0.56 -42.96
N ASP A 191 15.91 0.59 -42.79
CA ASP A 191 17.04 0.75 -41.87
C ASP A 191 16.58 0.77 -40.40
N LYS A 192 17.21 -0.09 -39.59
CA LYS A 192 16.85 -0.27 -38.19
C LYS A 192 17.19 0.95 -37.35
N ALA A 193 18.32 1.60 -37.62
CA ALA A 193 18.75 2.80 -36.87
C ALA A 193 17.82 3.99 -37.14
N ALA A 194 17.46 4.23 -38.41
CA ALA A 194 16.48 5.24 -38.78
C ALA A 194 15.10 5.00 -38.15
N LYS A 195 14.61 3.76 -38.11
CA LYS A 195 13.33 3.42 -37.45
C LYS A 195 13.31 3.76 -35.97
N GLU A 196 14.42 3.51 -35.29
CA GLU A 196 14.57 3.79 -33.86
C GLU A 196 14.61 5.30 -33.62
N SER A 197 15.36 6.06 -34.43
CA SER A 197 15.38 7.53 -34.36
C SER A 197 14.00 8.17 -34.61
N PHE A 198 13.23 7.69 -35.60
CA PHE A 198 11.86 8.17 -35.82
C PHE A 198 10.94 7.87 -34.63
N LYS A 199 11.07 6.69 -34.02
CA LYS A 199 10.29 6.31 -32.84
C LYS A 199 10.57 7.25 -31.66
N GLU A 200 11.83 7.60 -31.43
CA GLU A 200 12.22 8.57 -30.39
C GLU A 200 11.61 9.95 -30.66
N LYS A 201 11.70 10.46 -31.90
CA LYS A 201 11.09 11.74 -32.29
C LYS A 201 9.58 11.76 -32.14
N VAL A 202 8.89 10.68 -32.52
CA VAL A 202 7.44 10.55 -32.30
C VAL A 202 7.12 10.59 -30.81
N THR A 203 7.91 9.89 -29.99
CA THR A 203 7.73 9.89 -28.53
C THR A 203 7.90 11.29 -27.95
N ASP A 204 8.86 12.08 -28.44
CA ASP A 204 9.07 13.48 -28.03
C ASP A 204 7.89 14.38 -28.43
N LEU A 205 7.43 14.30 -29.68
CA LEU A 205 6.25 15.06 -30.14
C LEU A 205 4.96 14.67 -29.38
N GLU A 206 4.80 13.40 -29.01
CA GLU A 206 3.71 12.96 -28.15
C GLU A 206 3.78 13.60 -26.75
N GLN A 207 4.98 13.83 -26.19
CA GLN A 207 5.14 14.60 -24.95
C GLN A 207 4.74 16.07 -25.13
N GLN A 208 5.12 16.69 -26.26
CA GLN A 208 4.70 18.06 -26.58
C GLN A 208 3.18 18.17 -26.74
N LEU A 209 2.53 17.15 -27.32
CA LEU A 209 1.08 17.11 -27.49
C LEU A 209 0.34 17.15 -26.14
N ILE A 210 0.89 16.53 -25.10
CA ILE A 210 0.32 16.55 -23.74
C ILE A 210 0.23 17.98 -23.21
N LYS A 211 1.22 18.84 -23.52
CA LYS A 211 1.26 20.25 -23.05
C LYS A 211 0.20 21.14 -23.70
N VAL A 212 -0.36 20.72 -24.82
CA VAL A 212 -1.41 21.45 -25.56
C VAL A 212 -2.71 20.66 -25.67
N LYS A 213 -2.90 19.63 -24.83
CA LYS A 213 -4.10 18.78 -24.86
C LYS A 213 -5.40 19.59 -24.67
N GLU A 214 -6.50 19.01 -25.13
CA GLU A 214 -7.82 19.52 -24.75
C GLU A 214 -8.10 19.25 -23.28
N LEU A 215 -8.86 20.14 -22.66
CA LEU A 215 -9.20 20.03 -21.25
C LEU A 215 -10.36 19.05 -21.07
N ASP A 216 -10.11 18.04 -20.25
CA ASP A 216 -11.08 17.06 -19.79
C ASP A 216 -11.90 17.66 -18.62
N ASP A 217 -13.10 17.14 -18.37
CA ASP A 217 -13.98 17.61 -17.29
C ASP A 217 -13.31 17.65 -15.91
N SER A 218 -12.39 16.71 -15.65
CA SER A 218 -11.65 16.63 -14.39
C SER A 218 -10.47 17.59 -14.25
N ASP A 219 -10.02 18.20 -15.35
CA ASP A 219 -8.87 19.11 -15.33
C ASP A 219 -9.21 20.39 -14.57
N TYR A 220 -8.28 20.85 -13.74
CA TYR A 220 -8.39 22.16 -13.13
C TYR A 220 -8.05 23.27 -14.13
N ILE A 221 -8.67 24.42 -13.91
CA ILE A 221 -8.32 25.69 -14.53
C ILE A 221 -7.97 26.62 -13.37
N LEU A 222 -6.71 27.03 -13.30
CA LEU A 222 -6.16 27.82 -12.21
C LEU A 222 -5.70 29.17 -12.76
N PHE A 223 -6.31 30.24 -12.26
CA PHE A 223 -5.89 31.61 -12.52
C PHE A 223 -5.14 32.15 -11.32
N TYR A 224 -4.02 32.82 -11.61
CA TYR A 224 -3.15 33.46 -10.64
C TYR A 224 -3.00 34.93 -11.01
N LEU A 225 -3.23 35.82 -10.05
CA LEU A 225 -2.78 37.20 -10.16
C LEU A 225 -1.28 37.25 -9.86
N ASP A 226 -0.50 37.91 -10.72
CA ASP A 226 0.96 38.04 -10.60
C ASP A 226 1.38 38.94 -9.43
N GLN A 227 1.27 38.40 -8.23
CA GLN A 227 1.66 39.03 -6.97
C GLN A 227 2.79 38.22 -6.30
N PRO A 228 3.63 38.86 -5.48
CA PRO A 228 4.69 38.16 -4.74
C PRO A 228 4.15 37.02 -3.87
N LEU A 229 4.89 35.92 -3.78
CA LEU A 229 4.52 34.75 -2.97
C LEU A 229 4.27 35.11 -1.49
N GLU A 230 4.98 36.10 -0.96
CA GLU A 230 4.79 36.55 0.43
C GLU A 230 3.39 37.11 0.68
N LYS A 231 2.75 37.77 -0.29
CA LYS A 231 1.35 38.22 -0.17
C LYS A 231 0.39 37.02 -0.11
N TYR A 232 0.62 36.00 -0.93
CA TYR A 232 -0.15 34.75 -0.88
C TYR A 232 -0.03 34.08 0.50
N LYS A 233 1.19 33.94 1.02
CA LYS A 233 1.45 33.37 2.36
C LYS A 233 0.76 34.15 3.47
N GLN A 234 0.82 35.49 3.44
CA GLN A 234 0.21 36.35 4.46
C GLN A 234 -1.31 36.17 4.51
N VAL A 235 -1.97 36.23 3.35
CA VAL A 235 -3.43 36.11 3.26
C VAL A 235 -3.89 34.68 3.58
N HIS A 236 -3.17 33.68 3.08
CA HIS A 236 -3.48 32.27 3.36
C HIS A 236 -3.27 31.92 4.84
N LYS A 237 -2.28 32.51 5.50
CA LYS A 237 -2.09 32.36 6.94
C LYS A 237 -3.36 32.76 7.71
N LYS A 238 -4.00 33.88 7.37
CA LYS A 238 -5.25 34.32 8.02
C LYS A 238 -6.39 33.33 7.80
N TYR A 239 -6.50 32.78 6.58
CA TYR A 239 -7.44 31.70 6.29
C TYR A 239 -7.17 30.46 7.16
N LEU A 240 -5.90 30.05 7.29
CA LEU A 240 -5.51 28.90 8.09
C LEU A 240 -5.77 29.13 9.60
N ASP A 241 -5.43 30.31 10.12
CA ASP A 241 -5.62 30.66 11.54
C ASP A 241 -7.10 30.53 11.96
N ASP A 242 -8.04 30.81 11.05
CA ASP A 242 -9.48 30.62 11.27
C ASP A 242 -9.93 29.17 11.00
N LYS A 243 -9.49 28.57 9.89
CA LYS A 243 -10.06 27.30 9.40
C LYS A 243 -9.41 26.03 9.95
N LEU A 244 -8.28 26.12 10.66
CA LEU A 244 -7.60 24.94 11.21
C LEU A 244 -8.25 24.36 12.48
N PHE A 245 -9.26 25.02 13.04
CA PHE A 245 -10.12 24.46 14.09
C PHE A 245 -11.45 23.94 13.54
N ASN A 246 -12.11 23.01 14.24
CA ASN A 246 -13.41 22.49 13.79
C ASN A 246 -14.53 23.52 13.94
N THR A 247 -14.52 24.24 15.06
CA THR A 247 -15.49 25.27 15.40
C THR A 247 -14.81 26.33 16.25
N ASP A 248 -15.24 27.56 16.05
CA ASP A 248 -14.94 28.76 16.83
C ASP A 248 -15.55 28.73 18.24
N LYS A 249 -16.66 28.02 18.45
CA LYS A 249 -17.40 27.94 19.73
C LYS A 249 -16.52 27.68 20.95
N TYR A 250 -15.48 26.86 20.79
CA TYR A 250 -14.61 26.45 21.89
C TYR A 250 -13.23 27.12 21.87
N ASN A 251 -13.01 28.08 20.98
CA ASN A 251 -11.74 28.79 20.88
C ASN A 251 -11.57 29.73 22.08
N THR A 252 -10.34 29.83 22.59
CA THR A 252 -9.98 30.85 23.59
C THR A 252 -9.76 32.20 22.93
N SER A 253 -9.83 33.28 23.71
CA SER A 253 -9.22 34.55 23.30
C SER A 253 -7.70 34.37 23.12
N PRO A 254 -7.06 35.19 22.28
CA PRO A 254 -5.61 35.22 22.16
C PRO A 254 -4.96 35.53 23.51
N ASP A 255 -3.91 34.78 23.87
CA ASP A 255 -3.09 35.08 25.05
C ASP A 255 -2.03 36.17 24.78
N GLU A 256 -1.16 36.46 25.75
CA GLU A 256 -0.06 37.44 25.61
C GLU A 256 0.92 37.13 24.45
N LYS A 257 0.93 35.89 23.95
CA LYS A 257 1.75 35.43 22.82
C LYS A 257 0.94 35.28 21.54
N ASN A 258 -0.30 35.78 21.51
CA ASN A 258 -1.27 35.62 20.43
C ASN A 258 -1.61 34.14 20.13
N LEU A 259 -1.47 33.24 21.11
CA LEU A 259 -1.88 31.85 20.97
C LEU A 259 -3.38 31.73 21.18
N ILE A 260 -4.02 31.03 20.26
CA ILE A 260 -5.44 30.68 20.31
C ILE A 260 -5.51 29.17 20.46
N TYR A 261 -6.29 28.70 21.44
CA TYR A 261 -6.51 27.28 21.69
C TYR A 261 -7.90 26.88 21.25
N GLY A 262 -7.99 25.89 20.34
CA GLY A 262 -9.24 25.48 19.73
C GLY A 262 -9.34 23.96 19.53
N THR A 263 -10.48 23.53 18.97
CA THR A 263 -10.73 22.10 18.68
C THR A 263 -9.95 21.65 17.45
N SER A 264 -9.17 20.57 17.56
CA SER A 264 -8.31 20.11 16.46
C SER A 264 -9.10 19.57 15.26
N ASN A 265 -8.90 20.16 14.08
CA ASN A 265 -9.40 19.65 12.78
C ASN A 265 -8.54 18.50 12.21
N PHE A 266 -7.41 18.17 12.84
CA PHE A 266 -6.51 17.14 12.34
C PHE A 266 -7.12 15.75 12.55
N MET A 267 -7.52 15.10 11.44
CA MET A 267 -8.10 13.76 11.43
C MET A 267 -9.33 13.61 12.36
N ASN A 268 -10.08 14.70 12.57
CA ASN A 268 -11.24 14.75 13.45
C ASN A 268 -12.34 15.60 12.81
N GLY A 269 -13.52 15.00 12.59
CA GLY A 269 -14.67 15.67 11.98
C GLY A 269 -15.58 16.41 12.97
N PHE A 270 -15.45 16.17 14.28
CA PHE A 270 -16.19 16.85 15.35
C PHE A 270 -17.71 16.99 15.07
N ASN A 271 -18.38 15.88 14.80
CA ASN A 271 -19.77 15.84 14.37
C ASN A 271 -20.77 16.09 15.52
N GLY A 272 -21.20 17.33 15.71
CA GLY A 272 -22.15 17.71 16.76
C GLY A 272 -23.62 17.33 16.53
N ASN A 273 -23.99 16.92 15.31
CA ASN A 273 -25.38 16.61 14.94
C ASN A 273 -25.68 15.11 14.82
N MET A 274 -24.68 14.25 15.01
CA MET A 274 -24.81 12.80 14.87
C MET A 274 -24.60 12.12 16.23
N PRO A 275 -25.67 11.74 16.96
CA PRO A 275 -25.56 11.25 18.34
C PRO A 275 -24.60 10.09 18.54
N PHE A 276 -24.53 9.15 17.57
CA PHE A 276 -23.63 7.98 17.62
C PHE A 276 -22.14 8.32 17.48
N LEU A 277 -21.82 9.52 17.00
CA LEU A 277 -20.44 10.02 16.87
C LEU A 277 -20.04 10.94 18.02
N MET A 278 -20.93 11.13 19.00
CA MET A 278 -20.71 11.98 20.18
C MET A 278 -20.50 11.12 21.42
N HIS A 279 -19.69 11.61 22.36
CA HIS A 279 -19.53 11.00 23.68
C HIS A 279 -20.74 11.33 24.56
N GLN A 280 -21.82 10.56 24.45
CA GLN A 280 -23.10 10.80 25.14
C GLN A 280 -22.99 10.80 26.68
N THR A 281 -21.99 10.12 27.25
CA THR A 281 -21.82 9.98 28.71
C THR A 281 -20.61 10.73 29.26
N ALA A 282 -19.87 11.46 28.42
CA ALA A 282 -18.74 12.25 28.91
C ALA A 282 -19.26 13.45 29.70
N SER A 283 -18.57 13.81 30.78
CA SER A 283 -18.86 15.01 31.56
C SER A 283 -18.33 16.30 30.92
N PHE A 284 -17.87 16.22 29.66
CA PHE A 284 -17.21 17.31 28.94
C PHE A 284 -17.60 17.27 27.45
N ASP A 285 -17.69 18.44 26.82
CA ASP A 285 -18.07 18.58 25.41
C ASP A 285 -16.90 18.30 24.44
N ILE A 286 -15.67 18.53 24.89
CA ILE A 286 -14.44 18.38 24.08
C ILE A 286 -13.37 17.64 24.88
N THR A 287 -12.60 16.80 24.19
CA THR A 287 -11.51 16.01 24.80
C THR A 287 -10.24 16.83 25.07
N GLY A 288 -10.09 17.97 24.41
CA GLY A 288 -8.95 18.86 24.59
C GLY A 288 -8.88 19.96 23.54
N ARG A 289 -7.91 20.86 23.71
CA ARG A 289 -7.59 21.93 22.75
C ARG A 289 -6.14 21.81 22.28
N ILE A 290 -5.88 22.32 21.09
CA ILE A 290 -4.53 22.55 20.56
C ILE A 290 -4.37 24.02 20.20
N SER A 291 -3.15 24.52 20.23
CA SER A 291 -2.83 25.88 19.77
C SER A 291 -2.95 26.00 18.25
N ASN A 292 -3.13 27.23 17.76
CA ASN A 292 -3.07 27.58 16.34
C ASN A 292 -1.72 27.18 15.70
N ILE A 293 -0.61 27.28 16.43
CA ILE A 293 0.71 26.83 15.96
C ILE A 293 0.74 25.31 15.76
N GLU A 294 0.25 24.54 16.74
CA GLU A 294 0.16 23.07 16.63
C GLU A 294 -0.78 22.65 15.50
N ALA A 295 -1.92 23.34 15.35
CA ALA A 295 -2.87 23.07 14.28
C ALA A 295 -2.24 23.28 12.90
N LYS A 296 -1.42 24.33 12.73
CA LYS A 296 -0.65 24.58 11.51
C LYS A 296 0.36 23.47 11.24
N LEU A 297 1.15 23.08 12.24
CA LEU A 297 2.13 22.00 12.09
C LEU A 297 1.48 20.66 11.74
N LEU A 298 0.33 20.35 12.33
CA LEU A 298 -0.44 19.16 11.97
C LEU A 298 -1.00 19.21 10.55
N ASN A 299 -1.42 20.39 10.08
CA ASN A 299 -1.85 20.59 8.70
C ASN A 299 -0.68 20.43 7.72
N ASP A 300 0.48 21.01 8.03
CA ASP A 300 1.72 20.79 7.29
C ASP A 300 2.02 19.29 7.22
N PHE A 301 2.02 18.59 8.36
CA PHE A 301 2.22 17.14 8.41
C PHE A 301 1.30 16.39 7.45
N LYS A 302 0.00 16.68 7.52
CA LYS A 302 -1.01 16.06 6.65
C LYS A 302 -0.68 16.30 5.17
N ASN A 303 -0.22 17.49 4.81
CA ASN A 303 0.10 17.84 3.41
C ASN A 303 1.41 17.19 2.90
N LEU A 304 2.27 16.67 3.79
CA LEU A 304 3.50 15.94 3.43
C LEU A 304 3.24 14.50 3.00
N LEU A 305 2.29 13.84 3.65
CA LEU A 305 2.02 12.40 3.47
C LEU A 305 1.71 11.98 2.02
N PRO A 306 1.04 12.80 1.18
CA PRO A 306 0.81 12.49 -0.23
C PRO A 306 2.08 12.51 -1.10
N ASN A 307 3.10 13.26 -0.70
CA ASN A 307 4.30 13.51 -1.52
C ASN A 307 5.23 12.30 -1.61
N LYS A 308 4.98 11.24 -0.81
CA LYS A 308 5.79 10.02 -0.73
C LYS A 308 7.27 10.27 -0.42
N THR A 309 7.56 11.35 0.29
CA THR A 309 8.91 11.72 0.77
C THR A 309 9.24 11.12 2.14
N LEU A 310 8.21 10.60 2.82
CA LEU A 310 8.30 9.94 4.11
C LEU A 310 8.12 8.42 3.92
N PRO A 311 8.79 7.59 4.74
CA PRO A 311 8.67 6.15 4.68
C PRO A 311 7.29 5.74 5.17
N ASN A 312 6.76 4.63 4.66
CA ASN A 312 5.50 4.11 5.15
C ASN A 312 5.67 2.61 5.43
N PRO A 313 5.67 2.16 6.70
CA PRO A 313 5.36 2.96 7.90
C PRO A 313 6.47 3.95 8.31
N LEU A 314 6.09 4.99 9.06
CA LEU A 314 6.97 6.06 9.58
C LEU A 314 7.24 5.89 11.07
N PRO A 315 8.51 5.70 11.49
CA PRO A 315 8.90 5.78 12.89
C PRO A 315 9.03 7.25 13.34
N ILE A 316 8.38 7.59 14.45
CA ILE A 316 8.39 8.90 15.08
C ILE A 316 8.97 8.77 16.48
N PHE A 317 10.27 9.04 16.61
CA PHE A 317 11.04 8.87 17.85
C PHE A 317 10.65 9.90 18.91
N ILE A 318 10.49 9.42 20.15
CA ILE A 318 10.09 10.24 21.30
C ILE A 318 11.37 10.73 22.01
N TYR A 319 11.49 12.06 22.22
CA TYR A 319 12.60 12.70 22.94
C TYR A 319 14.02 12.35 22.43
N LYS A 320 14.16 12.04 21.13
CA LYS A 320 15.46 11.78 20.48
C LYS A 320 15.62 12.64 19.23
N GLU A 321 15.78 13.95 19.43
CA GLU A 321 15.91 14.92 18.33
C GLU A 321 17.11 14.63 17.43
N GLU A 322 18.22 14.12 17.99
CA GLU A 322 19.42 13.72 17.23
C GLU A 322 19.12 12.56 16.28
N LEU A 323 18.55 11.47 16.78
CA LEU A 323 18.18 10.31 15.96
C LEU A 323 17.13 10.69 14.90
N GLN A 324 16.22 11.60 15.24
CA GLN A 324 15.25 12.12 14.27
C GLN A 324 15.92 12.94 13.16
N LYS A 325 16.91 13.77 13.48
CA LYS A 325 17.71 14.50 12.48
C LYS A 325 18.49 13.53 11.60
N GLU A 326 19.07 12.48 12.16
CA GLU A 326 19.77 11.43 11.41
C GLU A 326 18.84 10.70 10.45
N VAL A 327 17.64 10.33 10.89
CA VAL A 327 16.59 9.77 10.02
C VAL A 327 16.30 10.70 8.84
N ILE A 328 16.10 12.00 9.10
CA ILE A 328 15.87 13.02 8.06
C ILE A 328 17.08 13.15 7.12
N GLY A 329 18.30 13.09 7.65
CA GLY A 329 19.55 13.09 6.89
C GLY A 329 19.63 11.90 5.92
N ILE A 330 19.35 10.69 6.42
CA ILE A 330 19.30 9.46 5.63
C ILE A 330 18.29 9.57 4.48
N PHE A 331 17.13 10.18 4.72
CA PHE A 331 16.15 10.45 3.66
C PHE A 331 16.70 11.34 2.58
N ARG A 332 17.29 12.47 2.98
CA ARG A 332 17.86 13.47 2.07
C ARG A 332 18.94 12.87 1.18
N GLU A 333 19.90 12.17 1.78
CA GLU A 333 21.01 11.54 1.05
C GLU A 333 20.53 10.48 0.04
N SER A 334 19.41 9.81 0.33
CA SER A 334 18.86 8.79 -0.54
C SER A 334 18.02 9.31 -1.72
N GLY A 335 17.88 10.64 -1.84
CA GLY A 335 16.94 11.24 -2.78
C GLY A 335 15.49 10.88 -2.47
N TYR A 336 15.17 10.63 -1.20
CA TYR A 336 13.82 10.37 -0.68
C TYR A 336 13.15 9.11 -1.25
N LYS A 337 13.93 8.08 -1.57
CA LYS A 337 13.45 6.81 -2.15
C LYS A 337 13.43 5.62 -1.20
N LEU A 338 14.02 5.75 -0.01
CA LEU A 338 14.13 4.63 0.92
C LEU A 338 12.80 4.37 1.65
N GLY A 339 12.45 3.09 1.75
CA GLY A 339 11.35 2.62 2.58
C GLY A 339 11.82 2.34 4.00
N TYR A 340 10.85 1.96 4.86
CA TYR A 340 11.08 1.66 6.29
C TYR A 340 12.25 0.70 6.51
N LYS A 341 12.29 -0.39 5.74
CA LYS A 341 13.32 -1.44 5.86
C LYS A 341 14.71 -0.84 5.71
N GLU A 342 14.94 -0.09 4.63
CA GLU A 342 16.25 0.44 4.29
C GLU A 342 16.73 1.49 5.31
N ILE A 343 15.81 2.25 5.89
CA ILE A 343 16.16 3.21 6.96
C ILE A 343 16.57 2.47 8.22
N ILE A 344 15.79 1.47 8.63
CA ILE A 344 16.12 0.68 9.81
C ILE A 344 17.46 -0.03 9.62
N GLU A 345 17.72 -0.59 8.44
CA GLU A 345 19.02 -1.21 8.12
C GLU A 345 20.18 -0.22 8.30
N LYS A 346 20.05 1.01 7.79
CA LYS A 346 21.06 2.07 7.98
C LYS A 346 21.20 2.53 9.43
N LEU A 347 20.09 2.72 10.13
CA LEU A 347 20.11 3.16 11.53
C LEU A 347 20.75 2.12 12.45
N ILE A 348 20.59 0.83 12.15
CA ILE A 348 21.13 -0.24 12.99
C ILE A 348 22.65 -0.30 12.96
N GLU A 349 23.29 0.15 11.89
CA GLU A 349 24.76 0.16 11.80
C GLU A 349 25.39 1.04 12.88
N ASN A 350 24.79 2.20 13.15
CA ASN A 350 25.36 3.21 14.05
C ASN A 350 24.55 3.45 15.34
N TYR A 351 23.26 3.10 15.35
CA TYR A 351 22.29 3.48 16.39
C TYR A 351 21.43 2.28 16.86
N SER A 352 21.93 1.04 16.75
CA SER A 352 21.12 -0.16 17.06
C SER A 352 20.47 -0.16 18.46
N ASP A 353 21.15 0.37 19.48
CA ASP A 353 20.60 0.45 20.83
C ASP A 353 19.53 1.54 20.99
N ASP A 354 19.52 2.50 20.07
CA ASP A 354 18.68 3.67 20.11
C ASP A 354 17.33 3.53 19.39
N ILE A 355 17.13 2.45 18.62
CA ILE A 355 15.86 2.16 17.91
C ILE A 355 14.81 1.62 18.89
N ARG A 356 14.39 2.52 19.77
CA ARG A 356 13.49 2.29 20.90
C ARG A 356 12.64 3.53 21.10
N ASN A 357 11.50 3.37 21.75
CA ASN A 357 10.60 4.46 22.15
C ASN A 357 10.18 5.36 20.98
N TYR A 358 9.45 4.80 20.02
CA TYR A 358 8.88 5.58 18.92
C TYR A 358 7.44 5.17 18.65
N TYR A 359 6.67 6.06 18.02
CA TYR A 359 5.39 5.67 17.42
C TYR A 359 5.60 5.24 15.98
N LEU A 360 4.99 4.14 15.57
CA LEU A 360 4.98 3.69 14.18
C LEU A 360 3.65 4.09 13.54
N LEU A 361 3.71 4.96 12.53
CA LEU A 361 2.55 5.42 11.77
C LEU A 361 2.48 4.70 10.42
N PHE A 362 1.34 4.10 10.12
CA PHE A 362 1.02 3.65 8.76
C PHE A 362 -0.17 4.44 8.21
N TRP A 363 -0.03 5.00 7.01
CA TRP A 363 -1.11 5.72 6.31
C TRP A 363 -1.33 5.20 4.90
N GLN A 364 -2.47 5.56 4.31
CA GLN A 364 -2.75 5.32 2.90
C GLN A 364 -3.36 6.56 2.27
N ASN A 365 -2.98 6.83 1.02
CA ASN A 365 -3.62 7.86 0.21
C ASN A 365 -4.77 7.20 -0.54
N THR A 366 -6.00 7.51 -0.14
CA THR A 366 -7.22 7.03 -0.78
C THR A 366 -7.81 8.10 -1.71
N LYS A 367 -8.87 7.77 -2.45
CA LYS A 367 -9.59 8.75 -3.27
C LYS A 367 -10.20 9.87 -2.43
N ASP A 368 -10.60 9.56 -1.20
CA ASP A 368 -11.26 10.48 -0.27
C ASP A 368 -10.25 11.22 0.65
N GLY A 369 -8.95 10.99 0.44
CA GLY A 369 -7.87 11.62 1.19
C GLY A 369 -7.03 10.63 1.99
N ILE A 370 -6.25 11.17 2.92
CA ILE A 370 -5.32 10.39 3.74
C ILE A 370 -6.09 9.66 4.84
N VAL A 371 -5.80 8.38 5.02
CA VAL A 371 -6.35 7.54 6.09
C VAL A 371 -5.20 6.95 6.90
N PHE A 372 -5.24 7.12 8.23
CA PHE A 372 -4.30 6.45 9.13
C PHE A 372 -4.84 5.06 9.43
N LYS A 373 -4.05 4.03 9.10
CA LYS A 373 -4.46 2.62 9.25
C LYS A 373 -3.94 2.01 10.55
N ASP A 374 -2.80 2.48 11.04
CA ASP A 374 -2.20 2.04 12.29
C ASP A 374 -1.33 3.16 12.87
N PHE A 375 -1.39 3.35 14.18
CA PHE A 375 -0.53 4.27 14.91
C PHE A 375 -0.30 3.73 16.31
N ASP A 376 0.88 3.19 16.57
CA ASP A 376 1.13 2.43 17.79
C ASP A 376 2.53 2.66 18.34
N PHE A 377 2.72 2.43 19.64
CA PHE A 377 3.99 2.62 20.30
C PHE A 377 4.87 1.37 20.19
N VAL A 378 6.12 1.56 19.78
CA VAL A 378 7.16 0.53 19.74
C VAL A 378 8.22 0.87 20.80
N SER A 379 8.25 0.06 21.86
CA SER A 379 9.20 0.23 22.95
C SER A 379 10.63 -0.11 22.52
N LYS A 380 10.82 -1.21 21.77
CA LYS A 380 12.09 -1.65 21.22
C LYS A 380 11.85 -2.40 19.92
N PHE A 381 12.59 -2.02 18.87
CA PHE A 381 12.56 -2.77 17.62
C PHE A 381 13.62 -3.88 17.63
N GLU A 382 13.18 -5.12 17.65
CA GLU A 382 14.02 -6.31 17.57
C GLU A 382 14.29 -6.66 16.10
N TYR A 383 15.38 -6.14 15.55
CA TYR A 383 15.69 -6.41 14.14
C TYR A 383 16.35 -7.78 13.90
N LYS A 384 17.38 -8.11 14.70
CA LYS A 384 18.19 -9.32 14.51
C LYS A 384 17.42 -10.54 14.97
N ILE A 385 17.49 -11.62 14.19
CA ILE A 385 17.05 -12.94 14.61
C ILE A 385 18.23 -13.89 14.48
N SER A 386 18.39 -14.80 15.42
CA SER A 386 19.48 -15.79 15.44
C SER A 386 18.94 -17.19 15.66
N GLY A 387 19.71 -18.19 15.26
CA GLY A 387 19.38 -19.60 15.51
C GLY A 387 18.26 -20.18 14.65
N ILE A 388 17.93 -19.55 13.52
CA ILE A 388 16.89 -20.03 12.60
C ILE A 388 17.44 -20.21 11.18
N ALA A 389 16.97 -21.25 10.50
CA ALA A 389 17.32 -21.53 9.10
C ALA A 389 16.17 -22.25 8.39
N LEU A 390 15.85 -21.81 7.17
CA LEU A 390 14.96 -22.53 6.29
C LEU A 390 15.75 -23.64 5.59
N ILE A 391 15.36 -24.90 5.81
CA ILE A 391 16.11 -26.08 5.36
C ILE A 391 15.26 -26.87 4.37
N ASN A 392 15.90 -27.40 3.33
CA ASN A 392 15.25 -28.16 2.28
C ASN A 392 15.13 -29.66 2.64
N TYR A 393 14.27 -29.98 3.60
CA TYR A 393 14.00 -31.35 4.04
C TYR A 393 13.30 -32.22 2.98
N PHE A 394 12.52 -31.60 2.08
CA PHE A 394 11.72 -32.30 1.07
C PHE A 394 12.37 -32.35 -0.32
N GLU A 395 13.68 -32.13 -0.39
CA GLU A 395 14.53 -32.31 -1.59
C GLU A 395 14.00 -31.59 -2.85
N ILE A 396 13.38 -30.41 -2.68
CA ILE A 396 12.90 -29.65 -3.85
C ILE A 396 14.06 -29.05 -4.63
N LYS A 397 13.87 -28.90 -5.94
CA LYS A 397 14.87 -28.35 -6.86
C LYS A 397 14.66 -26.86 -7.10
N GLU A 398 15.66 -26.19 -7.64
CA GLU A 398 15.47 -24.83 -8.17
C GLU A 398 14.45 -24.84 -9.32
N LYS A 399 13.68 -23.76 -9.47
CA LYS A 399 12.63 -23.69 -10.50
C LYS A 399 13.26 -23.75 -11.90
N GLY A 400 12.97 -24.82 -12.64
CA GLY A 400 13.55 -25.08 -13.97
C GLY A 400 14.97 -25.67 -13.93
N GLY A 401 15.53 -25.92 -12.74
CA GLY A 401 16.87 -26.46 -12.54
C GLY A 401 16.88 -27.93 -12.15
N LYS A 402 18.08 -28.53 -12.18
CA LYS A 402 18.34 -29.89 -11.67
C LYS A 402 18.92 -29.89 -10.25
N GLU A 403 19.42 -28.75 -9.80
CA GLU A 403 20.09 -28.56 -8.51
C GLU A 403 19.08 -28.46 -7.37
N SER A 404 19.51 -28.89 -6.17
CA SER A 404 18.75 -28.75 -4.94
C SER A 404 18.55 -27.27 -4.61
N LYS A 405 17.36 -26.91 -4.14
CA LYS A 405 17.06 -25.54 -3.74
C LYS A 405 17.85 -25.14 -2.51
N HIS A 406 18.47 -23.97 -2.57
CA HIS A 406 19.19 -23.37 -1.47
C HIS A 406 18.43 -22.14 -0.98
N TYR A 407 18.16 -22.08 0.33
CA TYR A 407 17.50 -20.93 0.92
C TYR A 407 18.54 -19.91 1.40
N PRO A 408 18.31 -18.60 1.15
CA PRO A 408 19.13 -17.56 1.73
C PRO A 408 19.11 -17.62 3.26
N ALA A 409 20.20 -17.17 3.89
CA ALA A 409 20.27 -17.05 5.35
C ALA A 409 19.26 -16.00 5.86
N ILE A 410 18.56 -16.33 6.95
CA ILE A 410 17.65 -15.40 7.62
C ILE A 410 18.44 -14.71 8.73
N LYS A 411 18.79 -13.45 8.51
CA LYS A 411 19.63 -12.66 9.45
C LYS A 411 18.78 -11.69 10.28
N ASN A 412 17.62 -11.30 9.76
CA ASN A 412 16.76 -10.31 10.38
C ASN A 412 15.27 -10.62 10.17
N ILE A 413 14.43 -9.81 10.81
CA ILE A 413 12.97 -9.94 10.76
C ILE A 413 12.36 -9.76 9.37
N PHE A 414 12.96 -8.94 8.50
CA PHE A 414 12.46 -8.74 7.13
C PHE A 414 12.81 -9.93 6.22
N ASP A 415 13.93 -10.61 6.46
CA ASP A 415 14.25 -11.87 5.80
C ASP A 415 13.20 -12.94 6.16
N LEU A 416 12.82 -13.01 7.45
CA LEU A 416 11.76 -13.90 7.92
C LEU A 416 10.41 -13.56 7.27
N GLU A 417 10.03 -12.28 7.21
CA GLU A 417 8.82 -11.84 6.51
C GLU A 417 8.81 -12.32 5.06
N ASN A 418 9.88 -12.09 4.31
CA ASN A 418 9.95 -12.40 2.89
C ASN A 418 10.03 -13.91 2.58
N LEU A 419 10.78 -14.67 3.38
CA LEU A 419 11.01 -16.10 3.16
C LEU A 419 9.96 -17.00 3.81
N VAL A 420 9.27 -16.50 4.86
CA VAL A 420 8.24 -17.27 5.59
C VAL A 420 6.87 -16.66 5.38
N PHE A 421 6.54 -15.56 6.05
CA PHE A 421 5.15 -15.06 6.10
C PHE A 421 4.60 -14.75 4.71
N LYS A 422 5.39 -14.10 3.84
CA LYS A 422 4.99 -13.82 2.47
C LYS A 422 4.67 -15.10 1.70
N GLN A 423 5.41 -16.20 1.89
CA GLN A 423 5.07 -17.47 1.21
C GLN A 423 3.77 -18.10 1.71
N LEU A 424 3.34 -17.75 2.93
CA LEU A 424 2.14 -18.30 3.56
C LEU A 424 0.87 -17.49 3.29
N ILE A 425 0.98 -16.18 3.09
CA ILE A 425 -0.19 -15.28 2.98
C ILE A 425 -0.12 -14.27 1.82
N GLN A 426 0.82 -14.40 0.88
CA GLN A 426 0.84 -13.55 -0.33
C GLN A 426 -0.33 -13.84 -1.28
N ASN A 427 -0.67 -12.82 -2.07
CA ASN A 427 -1.61 -12.94 -3.18
C ASN A 427 -0.99 -13.59 -4.43
N LYS A 428 -1.79 -13.79 -5.48
CA LYS A 428 -1.34 -14.39 -6.76
C LYS A 428 -0.22 -13.61 -7.46
N TYR A 429 -0.05 -12.32 -7.13
CA TYR A 429 1.02 -11.46 -7.64
C TYR A 429 2.28 -11.49 -6.76
N LYS A 430 2.34 -12.40 -5.77
CA LYS A 430 3.45 -12.53 -4.81
C LYS A 430 3.69 -11.25 -3.99
N ARG A 431 2.60 -10.54 -3.66
CA ARG A 431 2.62 -9.34 -2.83
C ARG A 431 1.92 -9.62 -1.51
N LEU A 432 2.43 -9.00 -0.45
CA LEU A 432 1.83 -8.98 0.88
C LEU A 432 1.43 -7.54 1.20
N ASP A 433 0.15 -7.33 1.45
CA ASP A 433 -0.42 -6.02 1.79
C ASP A 433 -1.10 -6.10 3.15
N TYR A 434 -0.67 -5.29 4.12
CA TYR A 434 -1.20 -5.37 5.47
C TYR A 434 -2.50 -4.61 5.67
N PHE A 435 -2.78 -3.59 4.86
CA PHE A 435 -3.82 -2.61 5.15
C PHE A 435 -4.72 -2.23 3.97
N GLY A 436 -4.43 -2.71 2.76
CA GLY A 436 -5.33 -2.56 1.62
C GLY A 436 -6.67 -3.28 1.83
N ASP A 437 -7.61 -3.02 0.93
CA ASP A 437 -8.92 -3.65 1.00
C ASP A 437 -8.83 -5.15 0.73
N LEU A 438 -9.72 -5.92 1.36
CA LEU A 438 -9.79 -7.36 1.13
C LEU A 438 -10.37 -7.63 -0.26
N ASN A 439 -9.52 -8.04 -1.20
CA ASN A 439 -9.94 -8.38 -2.55
C ASN A 439 -9.75 -9.88 -2.82
N LYS A 440 -10.86 -10.63 -2.92
CA LYS A 440 -10.82 -12.06 -3.18
C LYS A 440 -10.25 -12.39 -4.57
N GLU A 441 -10.41 -11.52 -5.56
CA GLU A 441 -9.93 -11.75 -6.93
C GLU A 441 -8.40 -11.84 -6.99
N ASP A 442 -7.69 -11.11 -6.12
CA ASP A 442 -6.24 -11.17 -5.99
C ASP A 442 -5.74 -12.52 -5.45
N TYR A 443 -6.65 -13.31 -4.89
CA TYR A 443 -6.44 -14.66 -4.35
C TYR A 443 -7.26 -15.71 -5.12
N ALA A 444 -7.55 -15.48 -6.40
CA ALA A 444 -8.18 -16.49 -7.23
C ALA A 444 -7.40 -17.82 -7.16
N LYS A 445 -8.11 -18.92 -6.86
CA LYS A 445 -7.57 -20.28 -6.59
C LYS A 445 -6.78 -20.43 -5.28
N LEU A 446 -6.77 -19.42 -4.43
CA LEU A 446 -6.08 -19.38 -3.13
C LEU A 446 -7.07 -19.06 -1.99
N ASP A 447 -8.23 -19.73 -1.98
CA ASP A 447 -9.33 -19.44 -1.05
C ASP A 447 -8.93 -19.60 0.43
N PHE A 448 -8.17 -20.65 0.75
CA PHE A 448 -7.73 -20.90 2.13
C PHE A 448 -6.62 -19.94 2.54
N THR A 449 -5.70 -19.60 1.64
CA THR A 449 -4.66 -18.59 1.82
C THR A 449 -5.30 -17.22 2.05
N PHE A 450 -6.36 -16.86 1.30
CA PHE A 450 -7.12 -15.62 1.51
C PHE A 450 -7.76 -15.58 2.90
N THR A 451 -8.24 -16.72 3.40
CA THR A 451 -8.77 -16.83 4.77
C THR A 451 -7.67 -16.54 5.80
N SER A 452 -6.49 -17.15 5.65
CA SER A 452 -5.33 -16.88 6.50
C SER A 452 -4.88 -15.42 6.42
N TYR A 453 -4.78 -14.86 5.22
CA TYR A 453 -4.45 -13.46 5.00
C TYR A 453 -5.43 -12.52 5.71
N SER A 454 -6.74 -12.74 5.53
CA SER A 454 -7.80 -11.92 6.12
C SER A 454 -7.77 -11.94 7.65
N LYS A 455 -7.43 -13.10 8.25
CA LYS A 455 -7.32 -13.26 9.70
C LYS A 455 -6.02 -12.70 10.27
N TYR A 456 -4.88 -12.95 9.62
CA TYR A 456 -3.56 -12.84 10.26
C TYR A 456 -2.66 -11.73 9.71
N ARG A 457 -3.02 -11.02 8.63
CA ARG A 457 -2.16 -9.96 8.07
C ARG A 457 -1.75 -8.91 9.11
N LYS A 458 -2.68 -8.44 9.96
CA LYS A 458 -2.37 -7.46 11.00
C LYS A 458 -1.45 -8.04 12.08
N THR A 459 -1.69 -9.29 12.46
CA THR A 459 -0.86 -10.04 13.41
C THR A 459 0.57 -10.20 12.91
N VAL A 460 0.75 -10.53 11.63
CA VAL A 460 2.07 -10.59 10.99
C VAL A 460 2.72 -9.21 10.94
N TYR A 461 1.97 -8.16 10.60
CA TYR A 461 2.47 -6.78 10.65
C TYR A 461 2.98 -6.41 12.05
N ASP A 462 2.21 -6.68 13.10
CA ASP A 462 2.59 -6.38 14.48
C ASP A 462 3.81 -7.21 14.92
N PHE A 463 3.88 -8.48 14.50
CA PHE A 463 5.04 -9.33 14.70
C PHE A 463 6.28 -8.72 14.05
N VAL A 464 6.22 -8.34 12.77
CA VAL A 464 7.38 -7.90 11.97
C VAL A 464 7.80 -6.48 12.32
N TYR A 465 6.86 -5.52 12.34
CA TYR A 465 7.15 -4.09 12.38
C TYR A 465 7.13 -3.49 13.80
N LYS A 466 6.46 -4.15 14.75
CA LYS A 466 6.35 -3.66 16.15
C LYS A 466 7.03 -4.55 17.18
N SER A 467 7.67 -5.64 16.74
CA SER A 467 8.33 -6.61 17.62
C SER A 467 7.41 -7.31 18.62
N GLN A 468 6.10 -7.38 18.33
CA GLN A 468 5.13 -8.09 19.16
C GLN A 468 5.19 -9.59 18.84
N ARG A 469 6.24 -10.29 19.29
CA ARG A 469 6.51 -11.69 18.90
C ARG A 469 5.41 -12.66 19.30
N GLN A 470 4.72 -12.36 20.39
CA GLN A 470 3.56 -13.09 20.88
C GLN A 470 2.32 -12.99 19.98
N ALA A 471 2.30 -12.06 19.02
CA ALA A 471 1.15 -11.87 18.13
C ALA A 471 0.90 -13.11 17.28
N VAL A 472 1.94 -13.70 16.70
CA VAL A 472 1.83 -14.96 15.94
C VAL A 472 2.09 -16.14 16.87
N GLN A 473 1.03 -16.83 17.23
CA GLN A 473 1.09 -18.07 18.02
C GLN A 473 1.17 -19.31 17.13
N LEU A 474 1.44 -20.47 17.74
CA LEU A 474 1.57 -21.76 17.03
C LEU A 474 0.37 -22.06 16.12
N ASP A 475 -0.84 -21.89 16.65
CA ASP A 475 -2.07 -22.19 15.91
C ASP A 475 -2.24 -21.29 14.68
N ALA A 476 -1.90 -20.01 14.82
CA ALA A 476 -1.92 -19.06 13.70
C ALA A 476 -0.89 -19.46 12.63
N PHE A 477 0.33 -19.82 13.05
CA PHE A 477 1.37 -20.31 12.14
C PHE A 477 0.94 -21.60 11.43
N HIS A 478 0.39 -22.57 12.16
CA HIS A 478 -0.11 -23.83 11.60
C HIS A 478 -1.25 -23.60 10.61
N GLU A 479 -2.23 -22.77 10.97
CA GLU A 479 -3.35 -22.46 10.08
C GLU A 479 -2.84 -21.80 8.79
N MET A 480 -1.92 -20.84 8.88
CA MET A 480 -1.28 -20.23 7.70
C MET A 480 -0.60 -21.26 6.80
N VAL A 481 0.21 -22.18 7.36
CA VAL A 481 0.89 -23.22 6.58
C VAL A 481 -0.09 -24.19 5.92
N PHE A 482 -1.00 -24.79 6.70
CA PHE A 482 -1.85 -25.87 6.19
C PHE A 482 -2.99 -25.39 5.30
N ASN A 483 -3.47 -24.16 5.48
CA ASN A 483 -4.36 -23.54 4.49
C ASN A 483 -3.66 -23.35 3.15
N GLY A 484 -2.41 -22.87 3.16
CA GLY A 484 -1.62 -22.75 1.95
C GLY A 484 -1.35 -24.10 1.26
N ILE A 485 -1.08 -25.16 2.04
CA ILE A 485 -0.92 -26.52 1.51
C ILE A 485 -2.22 -27.03 0.88
N ARG A 486 -3.38 -26.77 1.49
CA ARG A 486 -4.68 -27.16 0.92
C ARG A 486 -4.94 -26.52 -0.44
N ASP A 487 -4.60 -25.24 -0.59
CA ASP A 487 -4.72 -24.57 -1.89
C ASP A 487 -3.75 -25.16 -2.93
N ASP A 488 -2.52 -25.52 -2.54
CA ASP A 488 -1.57 -26.15 -3.45
C ASP A 488 -2.02 -27.55 -3.87
N ILE A 489 -2.57 -28.36 -2.96
CA ILE A 489 -3.13 -29.68 -3.25
C ILE A 489 -4.26 -29.57 -4.28
N LYS A 490 -5.20 -28.64 -4.08
CA LYS A 490 -6.30 -28.38 -5.03
C LYS A 490 -5.80 -27.99 -6.43
N GLN A 491 -4.63 -27.36 -6.50
CA GLN A 491 -4.03 -26.90 -7.75
C GLN A 491 -3.01 -27.89 -8.34
N ALA A 492 -2.88 -29.08 -7.78
CA ALA A 492 -1.87 -30.06 -8.16
C ALA A 492 -0.40 -29.53 -8.04
N ASN A 493 -0.14 -28.57 -7.15
CA ASN A 493 1.16 -27.90 -6.99
C ASN A 493 2.06 -28.57 -5.92
N GLU A 494 2.68 -29.70 -6.26
CA GLU A 494 3.58 -30.44 -5.37
C GLU A 494 4.70 -29.57 -4.79
N TYR A 495 5.27 -28.71 -5.64
CA TYR A 495 6.36 -27.82 -5.27
C TYR A 495 5.95 -26.90 -4.12
N GLY A 496 4.76 -26.30 -4.21
CA GLY A 496 4.22 -25.43 -3.18
C GLY A 496 3.97 -26.15 -1.87
N VAL A 497 3.45 -27.39 -1.92
CA VAL A 497 3.25 -28.21 -0.72
C VAL A 497 4.58 -28.47 -0.01
N LYS A 498 5.58 -28.94 -0.75
CA LYS A 498 6.92 -29.23 -0.20
C LYS A 498 7.63 -27.98 0.33
N GLU A 499 7.47 -26.84 -0.35
CA GLU A 499 8.00 -25.55 0.11
C GLU A 499 7.37 -25.15 1.46
N LYS A 500 6.06 -25.31 1.63
CA LYS A 500 5.37 -25.02 2.90
C LYS A 500 5.68 -26.03 4.01
N LEU A 501 5.89 -27.31 3.68
CA LEU A 501 6.36 -28.30 4.64
C LEU A 501 7.80 -28.00 5.11
N ASN A 502 8.70 -27.58 4.21
CA ASN A 502 10.03 -27.10 4.59
C ASN A 502 9.91 -25.93 5.60
N ILE A 503 9.03 -24.97 5.34
CA ILE A 503 8.75 -23.87 6.29
C ILE A 503 8.23 -24.40 7.63
N TRP A 504 7.26 -25.30 7.64
CA TRP A 504 6.70 -25.83 8.87
C TRP A 504 7.77 -26.52 9.73
N TYR A 505 8.55 -27.44 9.15
CA TYR A 505 9.61 -28.15 9.86
C TYR A 505 10.73 -27.23 10.36
N SER A 506 11.07 -26.18 9.60
CA SER A 506 12.10 -25.21 10.01
C SER A 506 11.66 -24.27 11.13
N PHE A 507 10.38 -23.88 11.19
CA PHE A 507 9.92 -22.79 12.08
C PHE A 507 8.95 -23.21 13.18
N HIS A 508 8.49 -24.47 13.23
CA HIS A 508 7.55 -24.94 14.24
C HIS A 508 7.97 -24.58 15.68
N HIS A 509 9.23 -24.83 16.06
CA HIS A 509 9.72 -24.57 17.41
C HIS A 509 9.76 -23.09 17.77
N MET A 510 9.97 -22.22 16.77
CA MET A 510 9.98 -20.77 17.00
C MET A 510 8.65 -20.29 17.57
N PHE A 511 7.55 -20.95 17.19
CA PHE A 511 6.20 -20.64 17.67
C PHE A 511 5.70 -21.58 18.78
N ASN A 512 6.52 -22.55 19.22
CA ASN A 512 6.17 -23.53 20.25
C ASN A 512 7.20 -23.52 21.40
N PRO A 513 7.06 -22.63 22.39
CA PRO A 513 8.04 -22.44 23.47
C PRO A 513 8.18 -23.65 24.42
N ASN A 514 7.28 -24.64 24.36
CA ASN A 514 7.26 -25.79 25.26
C ASN A 514 8.08 -26.99 24.78
N THR A 515 8.72 -26.92 23.61
CA THR A 515 9.49 -28.06 23.03
C THR A 515 11.00 -27.80 23.11
N LYS A 516 11.62 -28.14 24.24
CA LYS A 516 13.05 -27.86 24.48
C LYS A 516 14.03 -28.92 23.92
N ASN A 517 13.59 -30.14 23.62
CA ASN A 517 14.52 -31.28 23.44
C ASN A 517 14.44 -32.05 22.10
N ASN A 518 13.36 -31.95 21.30
CA ASN A 518 13.26 -32.64 20.01
C ASN A 518 12.99 -31.62 18.90
N THR A 519 13.83 -31.62 17.85
CA THR A 519 13.60 -30.78 16.67
C THR A 519 12.64 -31.47 15.71
N MET A 520 11.82 -30.72 14.97
CA MET A 520 10.95 -31.30 13.95
C MET A 520 11.79 -32.00 12.86
N ALA A 521 13.01 -31.53 12.62
CA ALA A 521 13.98 -32.18 11.75
C ALA A 521 14.36 -33.59 12.23
N SER A 522 14.69 -33.74 13.52
CA SER A 522 14.97 -35.07 14.11
C SER A 522 13.75 -35.97 14.04
N ASN A 523 12.54 -35.42 14.23
CA ASN A 523 11.30 -36.17 14.12
C ASN A 523 11.07 -36.68 12.68
N LEU A 524 11.25 -35.84 11.66
CA LEU A 524 11.12 -36.27 10.26
C LEU A 524 12.10 -37.40 9.92
N LYS A 525 13.36 -37.25 10.35
CA LYS A 525 14.39 -38.27 10.11
C LYS A 525 14.04 -39.57 10.82
N ASN A 526 13.59 -39.50 12.06
CA ASN A 526 13.11 -40.64 12.83
C ASN A 526 11.96 -41.36 12.12
N TYR A 527 10.96 -40.65 11.60
CA TYR A 527 9.86 -41.29 10.85
C TYR A 527 10.32 -41.93 9.54
N GLN A 528 11.25 -41.28 8.81
CA GLN A 528 11.84 -41.84 7.59
C GLN A 528 12.61 -43.12 7.86
N ASP A 529 13.46 -43.11 8.90
CA ASP A 529 14.28 -44.25 9.29
C ASP A 529 13.42 -45.41 9.78
N PHE A 530 12.35 -45.12 10.54
CA PHE A 530 11.37 -46.12 10.96
C PHE A 530 10.70 -46.80 9.76
N VAL A 531 10.19 -46.05 8.78
CA VAL A 531 9.55 -46.64 7.59
C VAL A 531 10.56 -47.42 6.76
N ALA A 532 11.81 -46.97 6.66
CA ALA A 532 12.87 -47.70 5.96
C ALA A 532 13.17 -49.05 6.64
N GLN A 533 13.26 -49.09 7.97
CA GLN A 533 13.43 -50.32 8.74
C GLN A 533 12.21 -51.24 8.64
N LEU A 534 11.00 -50.66 8.66
CA LEU A 534 9.74 -51.40 8.55
C LEU A 534 9.63 -52.08 7.18
N ALA A 535 10.04 -51.38 6.12
CA ALA A 535 10.06 -51.92 4.77
C ALA A 535 10.96 -53.15 4.63
N VAL A 536 12.03 -53.27 5.43
CA VAL A 536 12.95 -54.43 5.41
C VAL A 536 12.70 -55.43 6.54
N GLY A 537 11.64 -55.22 7.35
CA GLY A 537 11.25 -56.14 8.43
C GLY A 537 12.15 -56.07 9.67
N SER A 538 12.90 -54.98 9.85
CA SER A 538 13.82 -54.79 10.99
C SER A 538 13.39 -53.67 11.94
N ALA A 539 12.19 -53.10 11.76
CA ALA A 539 11.69 -52.05 12.65
C ALA A 539 11.23 -52.64 13.98
N ASP A 540 11.48 -51.89 15.05
CA ASP A 540 10.88 -52.14 16.35
C ASP A 540 9.46 -51.57 16.37
N ILE A 541 8.46 -52.45 16.24
CA ILE A 541 7.04 -52.08 16.17
C ILE A 541 6.53 -51.64 17.54
N ASP A 542 7.11 -52.15 18.63
CA ASP A 542 6.64 -51.89 20.00
C ASP A 542 6.93 -50.44 20.44
N SER A 543 7.90 -49.78 19.83
CA SER A 543 8.23 -48.36 20.06
C SER A 543 7.56 -47.39 19.08
N ALA A 544 6.71 -47.89 18.17
CA ALA A 544 6.00 -47.05 17.21
C ALA A 544 4.98 -46.12 17.90
N THR A 545 4.70 -44.99 17.26
CA THR A 545 3.73 -43.99 17.74
C THR A 545 2.70 -43.65 16.66
N ASP A 546 1.67 -42.89 17.03
CA ASP A 546 0.68 -42.38 16.08
C ASP A 546 1.29 -41.55 14.95
N GLU A 547 2.38 -40.82 15.21
CA GLU A 547 3.14 -40.10 14.18
C GLU A 547 3.86 -41.05 13.23
N HIS A 548 4.47 -42.13 13.74
CA HIS A 548 5.08 -43.16 12.90
C HIS A 548 4.04 -43.80 11.99
N PHE A 549 2.87 -44.14 12.54
CA PHE A 549 1.72 -44.63 11.79
C PHE A 549 1.29 -43.64 10.70
N ALA A 550 1.07 -42.37 11.06
CA ALA A 550 0.61 -41.37 10.11
C ALA A 550 1.61 -41.17 8.95
N PHE A 551 2.91 -41.13 9.25
CA PHE A 551 3.95 -41.00 8.23
C PHE A 551 4.00 -42.23 7.30
N ALA A 552 3.94 -43.43 7.88
CA ALA A 552 3.91 -44.70 7.13
C ALA A 552 2.66 -44.81 6.24
N ALA A 553 1.49 -44.42 6.75
CA ALA A 553 0.26 -44.35 5.99
C ALA A 553 0.39 -43.38 4.81
N GLY A 554 1.06 -42.23 5.00
CA GLY A 554 1.29 -41.27 3.92
C GLY A 554 2.17 -41.82 2.80
N GLN A 555 3.25 -42.53 3.17
CA GLN A 555 4.13 -43.22 2.21
C GLN A 555 3.39 -44.33 1.45
N LEU A 556 2.48 -45.03 2.12
CA LEU A 556 1.61 -46.04 1.51
C LEU A 556 0.62 -45.43 0.51
N ILE A 557 -0.04 -44.33 0.88
CA ILE A 557 -0.97 -43.60 0.01
C ILE A 557 -0.26 -43.14 -1.28
N GLU A 558 0.91 -42.49 -1.14
CA GLU A 558 1.69 -42.01 -2.28
C GLU A 558 2.10 -43.15 -3.22
N TYR A 559 2.48 -44.30 -2.65
CA TYR A 559 2.81 -45.49 -3.42
C TYR A 559 1.63 -46.00 -4.23
N VAL A 560 0.47 -46.15 -3.58
CA VAL A 560 -0.76 -46.68 -4.19
C VAL A 560 -1.26 -45.75 -5.30
N ILE A 561 -1.27 -44.44 -5.06
CA ILE A 561 -1.70 -43.44 -6.06
C ILE A 561 -0.78 -43.48 -7.29
N LYS A 562 0.54 -43.64 -7.13
CA LYS A 562 1.48 -43.79 -8.24
C LYS A 562 1.25 -45.03 -9.11
N LYS A 563 0.49 -46.02 -8.63
CA LYS A 563 0.08 -47.19 -9.43
C LYS A 563 -1.19 -46.94 -10.25
N SER A 564 -1.89 -45.82 -10.06
CA SER A 564 -3.00 -45.43 -10.91
C SER A 564 -2.53 -45.19 -12.35
N LYS A 565 -3.25 -45.76 -13.32
CA LYS A 565 -3.01 -45.59 -14.77
C LYS A 565 -3.81 -44.43 -15.38
N THR A 566 -4.51 -43.65 -14.55
CA THR A 566 -5.30 -42.50 -15.02
C THR A 566 -4.39 -41.40 -15.56
N GLU A 567 -4.81 -40.76 -16.66
CA GLU A 567 -4.12 -39.56 -17.18
C GLU A 567 -4.17 -38.40 -16.18
N ASP A 568 -5.24 -38.35 -15.37
CA ASP A 568 -5.35 -37.42 -14.24
C ASP A 568 -4.51 -37.90 -13.05
N ARG A 569 -3.41 -37.18 -12.81
CA ARG A 569 -2.50 -37.32 -11.65
C ARG A 569 -2.71 -36.19 -10.64
N SER A 570 -3.86 -35.51 -10.67
CA SER A 570 -4.12 -34.40 -9.76
C SER A 570 -4.11 -34.87 -8.30
N TYR A 571 -3.59 -34.02 -7.42
CA TYR A 571 -3.63 -34.25 -5.97
C TYR A 571 -5.05 -34.22 -5.39
N LEU A 572 -6.10 -34.09 -6.22
CA LEU A 572 -7.50 -34.35 -5.86
C LEU A 572 -7.70 -35.80 -5.39
N LEU A 573 -6.89 -36.74 -5.86
CA LEU A 573 -6.89 -38.13 -5.38
C LEU A 573 -6.52 -38.25 -3.89
N LEU A 574 -5.92 -37.22 -3.29
CA LEU A 574 -5.64 -37.19 -1.85
C LEU A 574 -6.88 -36.82 -1.02
N GLU A 575 -7.87 -36.11 -1.56
CA GLU A 575 -9.01 -35.60 -0.79
C GLU A 575 -9.75 -36.66 0.03
N PRO A 576 -10.03 -37.88 -0.49
CA PRO A 576 -10.68 -38.93 0.28
C PRO A 576 -9.93 -39.29 1.57
N TYR A 577 -8.59 -39.24 1.55
CA TYR A 577 -7.75 -39.53 2.72
C TYR A 577 -7.73 -38.35 3.69
N LEU A 578 -7.53 -37.14 3.17
CA LEU A 578 -7.39 -35.92 3.97
C LEU A 578 -8.69 -35.53 4.68
N GLN A 579 -9.85 -36.01 4.20
CA GLN A 579 -11.16 -35.77 4.81
C GLN A 579 -11.42 -36.63 6.06
N GLN A 580 -10.75 -37.77 6.21
CA GLN A 580 -11.05 -38.70 7.32
C GLN A 580 -10.62 -38.14 8.67
N ALA A 581 -11.47 -38.35 9.68
CA ALA A 581 -11.19 -37.98 11.08
C ALA A 581 -10.86 -39.18 11.96
N ARG A 582 -11.26 -40.39 11.55
CA ARG A 582 -11.06 -41.64 12.29
C ARG A 582 -10.07 -42.55 11.56
N CYS A 583 -9.19 -43.21 12.34
CA CYS A 583 -8.20 -44.15 11.81
C CYS A 583 -8.85 -45.27 10.97
N THR A 584 -9.97 -45.84 11.44
CA THR A 584 -10.69 -46.91 10.74
C THR A 584 -11.14 -46.51 9.33
N GLU A 585 -11.67 -45.30 9.15
CA GLU A 585 -12.12 -44.80 7.85
C GLU A 585 -10.95 -44.49 6.91
N LEU A 586 -9.83 -44.00 7.46
CA LEU A 586 -8.61 -43.83 6.69
C LEU A 586 -8.09 -45.18 6.18
N LYS A 587 -7.97 -46.18 7.06
CA LYS A 587 -7.54 -47.54 6.72
C LYS A 587 -8.44 -48.19 5.67
N LYS A 588 -9.76 -47.99 5.79
CA LYS A 588 -10.75 -48.46 4.81
C LYS A 588 -10.58 -47.79 3.45
N THR A 589 -10.34 -46.48 3.42
CA THR A 589 -10.06 -45.74 2.18
C THR A 589 -8.79 -46.27 1.50
N ILE A 590 -7.70 -46.46 2.27
CA ILE A 590 -6.45 -47.06 1.78
C ILE A 590 -6.69 -48.47 1.22
N ALA A 591 -7.43 -49.32 1.94
CA ALA A 591 -7.71 -50.70 1.52
C ALA A 591 -8.51 -50.75 0.20
N ASN A 592 -9.49 -49.85 0.04
CA ASN A 592 -10.29 -49.76 -1.18
C ASN A 592 -9.42 -49.40 -2.40
N ASP A 593 -8.51 -48.44 -2.25
CA ASP A 593 -7.62 -48.05 -3.35
C ASP A 593 -6.55 -49.11 -3.64
N ILE A 594 -6.02 -49.80 -2.62
CA ILE A 594 -5.16 -50.98 -2.85
C ILE A 594 -5.92 -52.03 -3.68
N ALA A 595 -7.17 -52.34 -3.32
CA ALA A 595 -7.98 -53.31 -4.06
C ALA A 595 -8.24 -52.86 -5.51
N ARG A 596 -8.42 -51.55 -5.73
CA ARG A 596 -8.60 -50.94 -7.05
C ARG A 596 -7.34 -51.07 -7.92
N TYR A 597 -6.17 -50.83 -7.34
CA TYR A 597 -4.89 -50.80 -8.07
C TYR A 597 -4.05 -52.09 -7.95
N LYS A 598 -4.60 -53.15 -7.35
CA LYS A 598 -3.91 -54.43 -7.09
C LYS A 598 -3.21 -55.02 -8.31
N HIS A 599 -3.76 -54.82 -9.52
CA HIS A 599 -3.21 -55.32 -10.77
C HIS A 599 -1.88 -54.66 -11.20
N ALA A 600 -1.52 -53.53 -10.59
CA ALA A 600 -0.27 -52.80 -10.84
C ALA A 600 0.73 -52.87 -9.66
N ILE A 601 0.31 -53.50 -8.55
CA ILE A 601 1.14 -53.78 -7.39
C ILE A 601 1.72 -55.18 -7.60
N ASN A 602 3.04 -55.32 -7.57
CA ASN A 602 3.67 -56.62 -7.81
C ASN A 602 3.63 -57.46 -6.54
N ASP A 603 3.14 -58.69 -6.63
CA ASP A 603 3.04 -59.62 -5.50
C ASP A 603 4.39 -59.92 -4.82
N ASN A 604 5.52 -59.68 -5.50
CA ASN A 604 6.86 -59.86 -4.94
C ASN A 604 7.41 -58.62 -4.19
N GLU A 605 6.63 -57.53 -4.08
CA GLU A 605 7.03 -56.32 -3.36
C GLU A 605 6.87 -56.50 -1.83
N THR A 606 7.81 -57.22 -1.22
CA THR A 606 7.85 -57.49 0.23
C THR A 606 7.81 -56.21 1.07
N ARG A 607 8.47 -55.14 0.62
CA ARG A 607 8.48 -53.83 1.28
C ARG A 607 7.10 -53.20 1.42
N PHE A 608 6.30 -53.24 0.34
CA PHE A 608 4.93 -52.76 0.35
C PHE A 608 4.08 -53.56 1.35
N LYS A 609 4.21 -54.89 1.33
CA LYS A 609 3.45 -55.78 2.23
C LYS A 609 3.73 -55.48 3.70
N SER A 610 4.99 -55.30 4.08
CA SER A 610 5.36 -55.02 5.47
C SER A 610 4.75 -53.72 5.99
N VAL A 611 4.81 -52.64 5.20
CA VAL A 611 4.24 -51.36 5.63
C VAL A 611 2.72 -51.34 5.55
N ALA A 612 2.13 -51.99 4.54
CA ALA A 612 0.69 -52.14 4.44
C ALA A 612 0.12 -52.94 5.63
N ALA A 613 0.80 -54.01 6.07
CA ALA A 613 0.40 -54.77 7.23
C ALA A 613 0.39 -53.89 8.49
N PHE A 614 1.49 -53.18 8.77
CA PHE A 614 1.59 -52.27 9.91
C PHE A 614 0.49 -51.20 9.92
N VAL A 615 0.27 -50.53 8.78
CA VAL A 615 -0.77 -49.50 8.66
C VAL A 615 -2.17 -50.07 8.88
N GLN A 616 -2.46 -51.29 8.41
CA GLN A 616 -3.77 -51.91 8.57
C GLN A 616 -4.03 -52.40 9.99
N THR A 617 -2.99 -52.86 10.70
CA THR A 617 -3.09 -53.37 12.07
C THR A 617 -3.00 -52.30 13.15
N TRP A 618 -2.51 -51.09 12.83
CA TRP A 618 -2.41 -50.01 13.82
C TRP A 618 -3.79 -49.51 14.27
N GLU A 619 -3.94 -49.25 15.57
CA GLU A 619 -5.17 -48.70 16.16
C GLU A 619 -4.83 -47.45 16.98
N THR A 620 -5.63 -46.40 16.80
CA THR A 620 -5.53 -45.17 17.59
C THR A 620 -6.88 -44.50 17.67
N GLU A 621 -7.15 -43.88 18.81
CA GLU A 621 -8.32 -43.04 19.05
C GLU A 621 -8.05 -41.57 18.67
N ARG A 622 -6.79 -41.20 18.40
CA ARG A 622 -6.42 -39.84 18.05
C ARG A 622 -7.11 -39.40 16.76
N ASN A 623 -7.53 -38.15 16.72
CA ASN A 623 -8.16 -37.58 15.54
C ASN A 623 -7.13 -37.48 14.41
N MET A 624 -7.46 -38.06 13.24
CA MET A 624 -6.56 -38.03 12.08
C MET A 624 -6.27 -36.60 11.58
N LYS A 625 -7.10 -35.61 11.94
CA LYS A 625 -6.84 -34.20 11.66
C LYS A 625 -5.61 -33.68 12.40
N ASP A 626 -5.35 -34.17 13.61
CA ASP A 626 -4.17 -33.78 14.40
C ASP A 626 -2.88 -34.40 13.84
N LEU A 627 -3.01 -35.54 13.15
CA LEU A 627 -1.93 -36.27 12.50
C LEU A 627 -1.74 -35.86 11.02
N LEU A 628 -2.63 -35.05 10.48
CA LEU A 628 -2.63 -34.60 9.09
C LEU A 628 -1.28 -33.98 8.66
N PRO A 629 -0.59 -33.15 9.48
CA PRO A 629 0.75 -32.66 9.17
C PRO A 629 1.75 -33.77 8.86
N ILE A 630 1.75 -34.82 9.68
CA ILE A 630 2.69 -35.95 9.56
C ILE A 630 2.30 -36.86 8.40
N LEU A 631 0.99 -37.09 8.21
CA LEU A 631 0.46 -37.81 7.05
C LEU A 631 0.89 -37.16 5.73
N LEU A 632 0.70 -35.85 5.60
CA LEU A 632 1.15 -35.07 4.43
C LEU A 632 2.66 -35.14 4.26
N SER A 633 3.41 -35.07 5.36
CA SER A 633 4.87 -35.24 5.32
C SER A 633 5.26 -36.60 4.77
N GLY A 634 4.55 -37.66 5.14
CA GLY A 634 4.72 -39.01 4.58
C GLY A 634 4.39 -39.07 3.08
N ILE A 635 3.32 -38.42 2.63
CA ILE A 635 2.94 -38.38 1.21
C ILE A 635 4.02 -37.70 0.35
N PHE A 636 4.50 -36.53 0.79
CA PHE A 636 5.38 -35.70 -0.04
C PHE A 636 6.88 -35.95 0.20
N ALA A 637 7.28 -36.66 1.26
CA ALA A 637 8.68 -37.04 1.45
C ALA A 637 9.17 -38.03 0.38
N LYS A 638 10.50 -38.17 0.27
CA LYS A 638 11.11 -39.23 -0.54
C LYS A 638 10.55 -40.59 -0.11
N ASN A 639 9.95 -41.30 -1.05
CA ASN A 639 9.23 -42.52 -0.72
C ASN A 639 10.18 -43.71 -0.60
N GLN A 640 10.19 -44.35 0.58
CA GLN A 640 11.17 -45.37 0.94
C GLN A 640 10.99 -46.68 0.14
N PHE A 641 9.81 -46.92 -0.44
CA PHE A 641 9.55 -48.13 -1.23
C PHE A 641 10.29 -48.14 -2.57
N PHE A 642 10.53 -46.96 -3.15
CA PHE A 642 11.25 -46.84 -4.43
C PHE A 642 12.77 -46.78 -4.27
N THR A 643 13.29 -46.88 -3.04
CA THR A 643 14.73 -46.77 -2.78
C THR A 643 15.42 -48.08 -3.16
N ILE A 644 15.90 -48.19 -4.39
CA ILE A 644 16.75 -49.30 -4.83
C ILE A 644 18.04 -49.22 -4.00
N LYS A 645 18.31 -50.25 -3.21
CA LYS A 645 19.67 -50.61 -2.83
C LYS A 645 19.96 -51.94 -3.48
#